data_AF-A0A3M1UY63-F1
#
_entry.id   AF-A0A3M1UY63-F1
#
_cell.length_a   1.000
_cell.length_b   1.000
_cell.length_c   1.000
_cell.angle_alpha   90.00
_cell.angle_beta   90.00
_cell.angle_gamma   90.00
#
_symmetry.space_group_name_H-M   'P 1'
#
loop_
_entity.id
_entity.type
_entity.pdbx_description
1 polymer ?
#
loop_
_entity_poly.entity_id
_entity_poly.type
_entity_poly.pdbx_seq_one_letter_code
_entity_poly.pdbx_strand_id
1 'polypeptide(L)'
;MQATFPTPRFIRTSLGEEVIPQINRNTFDKVGSEAVFHRHFGEKFSRPDTLYLVVGTDSGLLPRWIVKQGLAAGSRYLFLEPAELIEIIDAKDPDTFNDDRVLLTTPEGWEEAAKGLQLDDYVYLENLEVVASIGARDAYLSDYLQIEQQLRSRIEELHRSVAAQKGSHIFLQRQIENIPDNLLPAAVLRRCCDGQTAVLLAGGPSLDQVLPWVTENRRNLTVLAVSRIARQLQAATVVPDFVFHIDPHPVSFDVSKEALHYSPAPVLICGNHAYPGFQAQYPGPVLYCGQRFPHETEAEPDNLPTAGPTVTNLALATAIAMGFSQVILGGVDLCYDRHGNTHAEGSDERLAGPALAGSGQRVRTNGGWMADTDPFFALAATTLEKQAELALAAGCRLVNPSPGATRIRHIEHQPLEHIVLPDGQREPLAIDTLLAPYTPAYRAQALRQGMAELRRLRHQFREIEKLCHEARRWNHRIYRDKGGHDLRFKKRMDKIENRLDRRYPEATRMIKHLGLAGFLRLIKPGKGPDDWTPDQLRAWGDEYYRVYAENAAALVNLVDRVRVKAESRLEELAEEPDLERLPTDWAEMGIPGRARRFLRERPEIAARLTPKQHHRFDTLIREFDQQIASRDTTHRRAVRERHDLGPVRARLQLLFHQRNTAELDDLVDALKPLDDPLANELYSLAAAYRAELAGMTNQALAHYQEVVDAACGRAGEEQAMEPTPRLEDALQRIASLSLESGDSDTALAALDALSAMSPLYEPHYAELLRLLGRYQESADAYTDYLKRNPQDLDTMLRLGSLYQEVGARDSARWVFEQIIQQKPDDHAAKTRLAELAKTTRPA
;
A
#
# COMPACT_ATOMS: atom_id res chain seq x y z
N MET A 1 33.56 -25.66 -11.61
CA MET A 1 34.49 -25.15 -10.58
C MET A 1 33.86 -23.90 -9.99
N GLN A 2 33.30 -23.98 -8.78
CA GLN A 2 32.86 -22.80 -8.06
C GLN A 2 34.11 -22.01 -7.65
N ALA A 3 34.25 -20.81 -8.19
CA ALA A 3 35.32 -19.90 -7.79
C ALA A 3 35.02 -19.45 -6.35
N THR A 4 35.79 -19.94 -5.39
CA THR A 4 35.86 -19.36 -4.05
C THR A 4 36.42 -17.95 -4.19
N PHE A 5 35.57 -16.95 -3.94
CA PHE A 5 35.98 -15.56 -3.88
C PHE A 5 36.99 -15.35 -2.73
N PRO A 6 37.99 -14.48 -2.90
CA PRO A 6 38.93 -14.16 -1.82
C PRO A 6 38.17 -13.51 -0.66
N THR A 7 38.53 -13.89 0.57
CA THR A 7 38.01 -13.29 1.81
C THR A 7 38.12 -11.76 1.72
N PRO A 8 37.07 -11.00 2.06
CA PRO A 8 37.11 -9.54 2.06
C PRO A 8 38.29 -9.06 2.93
N ARG A 9 39.08 -8.12 2.42
CA ARG A 9 40.22 -7.55 3.16
C ARG A 9 40.30 -6.06 2.86
N PHE A 10 40.73 -5.30 3.87
CA PHE A 10 41.03 -3.90 3.69
C PHE A 10 42.25 -3.72 2.80
N ILE A 11 42.12 -2.82 1.83
CA ILE A 11 43.24 -2.23 1.11
C ILE A 11 43.33 -0.76 1.50
N ARG A 12 44.55 -0.22 1.49
CA ARG A 12 44.75 1.20 1.72
C ARG A 12 44.63 1.95 0.39
N THR A 13 43.77 2.96 0.36
CA THR A 13 43.65 3.88 -0.77
C THR A 13 44.91 4.75 -0.88
N SER A 14 45.07 5.42 -2.02
CA SER A 14 46.18 6.36 -2.24
C SER A 14 46.17 7.55 -1.27
N LEU A 15 45.03 7.82 -0.62
CA LEU A 15 44.84 8.87 0.39
C LEU A 15 44.97 8.36 1.84
N GLY A 16 45.35 7.08 2.02
CA GLY A 16 45.63 6.51 3.34
C GLY A 16 44.42 5.97 4.10
N GLU A 17 43.21 6.13 3.56
CA GLU A 17 41.98 5.48 4.03
C GLU A 17 42.02 3.99 3.71
N GLU A 18 41.24 3.18 4.41
CA GLU A 18 41.26 1.75 4.21
C GLU A 18 39.85 1.25 3.86
N VAL A 19 39.73 0.62 2.71
CA VAL A 19 38.46 0.24 2.07
C VAL A 19 38.46 -1.24 1.70
N ILE A 20 37.27 -1.83 1.59
CA ILE A 20 37.07 -3.17 1.04
C ILE A 20 36.76 -2.98 -0.45
N PRO A 21 37.64 -3.40 -1.38
CA PRO A 21 37.49 -3.10 -2.80
C PRO A 21 36.24 -3.73 -3.44
N GLN A 22 35.71 -4.80 -2.86
CA GLN A 22 34.45 -5.41 -3.27
C GLN A 22 33.25 -4.48 -3.05
N ILE A 23 33.32 -3.57 -2.06
CA ILE A 23 32.25 -2.63 -1.72
C ILE A 23 32.44 -1.33 -2.50
N ASN A 24 33.63 -0.72 -2.40
CA ASN A 24 33.85 0.66 -2.83
C ASN A 24 34.80 0.78 -4.03
N ARG A 25 35.39 -0.32 -4.54
CA ARG A 25 36.41 -0.30 -5.61
C ARG A 25 37.43 0.83 -5.41
N ASN A 26 37.47 1.77 -6.35
CA ASN A 26 38.37 2.92 -6.35
C ASN A 26 37.63 4.23 -6.01
N THR A 27 36.39 4.17 -5.53
CA THR A 27 35.50 5.32 -5.32
C THR A 27 36.13 6.36 -4.39
N PHE A 28 36.81 5.94 -3.32
CA PHE A 28 37.49 6.85 -2.39
C PHE A 28 38.97 7.09 -2.72
N ASP A 29 39.49 6.44 -3.76
CA ASP A 29 40.91 6.45 -4.06
C ASP A 29 41.41 7.82 -4.56
N LYS A 30 40.53 8.66 -5.13
CA LYS A 30 40.92 9.95 -5.72
C LYS A 30 40.57 11.19 -4.86
N VAL A 31 39.47 11.16 -4.10
CA VAL A 31 38.86 12.36 -3.46
C VAL A 31 38.73 12.23 -1.93
N GLY A 32 38.83 11.01 -1.39
CA GLY A 32 38.67 10.73 0.05
C GLY A 32 37.20 10.63 0.47
N SER A 33 36.92 9.80 1.47
CA SER A 33 35.55 9.46 1.86
C SER A 33 34.75 10.65 2.39
N GLU A 34 35.34 11.52 3.22
CA GLU A 34 34.63 12.66 3.82
C GLU A 34 34.06 13.64 2.78
N ALA A 35 34.84 13.94 1.73
CA ALA A 35 34.42 14.84 0.66
C ALA A 35 33.32 14.21 -0.21
N VAL A 36 33.41 12.91 -0.47
CA VAL A 36 32.36 12.15 -1.19
C VAL A 36 31.06 12.15 -0.38
N PHE A 37 31.13 11.85 0.92
CA PHE A 37 29.96 11.85 1.80
C PHE A 37 29.34 13.24 1.94
N HIS A 38 30.15 14.30 2.10
CA HIS A 38 29.62 15.65 2.19
C HIS A 38 28.93 16.10 0.89
N ARG A 39 29.49 15.75 -0.27
CA ARG A 39 28.87 16.04 -1.57
C ARG A 39 27.54 15.31 -1.76
N HIS A 40 27.45 14.07 -1.29
CA HIS A 40 26.35 13.16 -1.60
C HIS A 40 25.22 13.14 -0.57
N PHE A 41 25.57 13.22 0.71
CA PHE A 41 24.61 13.19 1.81
C PHE A 41 24.35 14.57 2.41
N GLY A 42 25.30 15.51 2.36
CA GLY A 42 25.14 16.84 2.97
C GLY A 42 24.66 16.73 4.43
N GLU A 43 23.52 17.35 4.73
CA GLU A 43 22.87 17.31 6.06
C GLU A 43 21.82 16.19 6.21
N LYS A 44 21.79 15.18 5.32
CA LYS A 44 20.73 14.15 5.32
C LYS A 44 20.57 13.41 6.64
N PHE A 45 21.65 13.26 7.41
CA PHE A 45 21.66 12.58 8.72
C PHE A 45 21.45 13.53 9.92
N SER A 46 21.11 14.80 9.71
CA SER A 46 20.95 15.79 10.78
C SER A 46 19.51 15.94 11.30
N ARG A 47 18.53 15.26 10.68
CA ARG A 47 17.12 15.40 11.07
C ARG A 47 16.91 14.82 12.48
N PRO A 48 16.31 15.57 13.42
CA PRO A 48 16.03 15.08 14.76
C PRO A 48 14.92 14.01 14.74
N ASP A 49 14.84 13.23 15.81
CA ASP A 49 13.79 12.22 16.06
C ASP A 49 13.57 11.26 14.88
N THR A 50 14.65 10.85 14.20
CA THR A 50 14.62 10.02 12.99
C THR A 50 15.41 8.72 13.18
N LEU A 51 14.84 7.59 12.77
CA LEU A 51 15.55 6.30 12.67
C LEU A 51 16.04 6.11 11.24
N TYR A 52 17.36 6.12 11.07
CA TYR A 52 18.02 5.89 9.79
C TYR A 52 18.38 4.41 9.66
N LEU A 53 17.83 3.75 8.64
CA LEU A 53 18.22 2.41 8.22
C LEU A 53 19.12 2.54 7.00
N VAL A 54 20.40 2.25 7.17
CA VAL A 54 21.43 2.48 6.17
C VAL A 54 21.90 1.16 5.59
N VAL A 55 21.72 0.97 4.28
CA VAL A 55 22.21 -0.21 3.56
C VAL A 55 23.66 0.05 3.15
N GLY A 56 24.58 -0.73 3.71
CA GLY A 56 26.03 -0.56 3.54
C GLY A 56 26.65 0.46 4.50
N THR A 57 27.90 0.23 4.87
CA THR A 57 28.71 1.11 5.75
C THR A 57 29.82 1.85 4.99
N ASP A 58 29.97 1.58 3.69
CA ASP A 58 31.12 2.02 2.90
C ASP A 58 32.46 1.62 3.54
N SER A 59 32.60 0.32 3.83
CA SER A 59 33.79 -0.25 4.49
C SER A 59 34.04 0.31 5.90
N GLY A 60 32.98 0.68 6.63
CA GLY A 60 33.04 1.30 7.95
C GLY A 60 33.31 2.82 7.96
N LEU A 61 33.48 3.45 6.80
CA LEU A 61 33.81 4.88 6.73
C LEU A 61 32.59 5.79 6.96
N LEU A 62 31.41 5.39 6.51
CA LEU A 62 30.20 6.19 6.64
C LEU A 62 29.73 6.34 8.11
N PRO A 63 29.63 5.27 8.93
CA PRO A 63 29.30 5.38 10.35
C PRO A 63 30.23 6.33 11.11
N ARG A 64 31.55 6.22 10.89
CA ARG A 64 32.58 7.10 11.50
C ARG A 64 32.33 8.56 11.18
N TRP A 65 32.04 8.86 9.91
CA TRP A 65 31.78 10.22 9.45
C TRP A 65 30.55 10.82 10.13
N ILE A 66 29.46 10.04 10.26
CA ILE A 66 28.24 10.49 10.95
C ILE A 66 28.50 10.77 12.42
N VAL A 67 29.17 9.87 13.13
CA VAL A 67 29.52 10.06 14.56
C VAL A 67 30.39 11.30 14.76
N LYS A 68 31.36 11.54 13.86
CA LYS A 68 32.25 12.70 13.90
C LYS A 68 31.52 14.04 13.74
N GLN A 69 30.41 14.09 13.02
CA GLN A 69 29.59 15.31 12.89
C GLN A 69 28.71 15.58 14.11
N GLY A 70 28.49 14.57 14.95
CA GLY A 70 27.58 14.64 16.08
C GLY A 70 26.20 14.11 15.71
N LEU A 71 25.70 13.17 16.51
CA LEU A 71 24.42 12.52 16.29
C LEU A 71 23.25 13.45 16.63
N ALA A 72 22.32 13.62 15.69
CA ALA A 72 21.11 14.41 15.87
C ALA A 72 20.28 13.97 17.10
N ALA A 73 19.63 14.94 17.74
CA ALA A 73 18.86 14.70 18.97
C ALA A 73 17.68 13.76 18.70
N GLY A 74 17.53 12.72 19.54
CA GLY A 74 16.45 11.74 19.39
C GLY A 74 16.58 10.83 18.17
N SER A 75 17.66 10.93 17.38
CA SER A 75 17.88 10.09 16.20
C SER A 75 18.70 8.84 16.52
N ARG A 76 18.54 7.81 15.69
CA ARG A 76 19.18 6.49 15.80
C ARG A 76 19.61 6.03 14.41
N TYR A 77 20.68 5.24 14.32
CA TYR A 77 21.31 4.84 13.07
C TYR A 77 21.58 3.33 13.11
N LEU A 78 20.96 2.58 12.20
CA LEU A 78 21.16 1.15 12.04
C LEU A 78 21.78 0.89 10.67
N PHE A 79 22.98 0.31 10.66
CA PHE A 79 23.69 -0.07 9.44
C PHE A 79 23.49 -1.56 9.16
N LEU A 80 23.24 -1.88 7.89
CA LEU A 80 23.06 -3.24 7.41
C LEU A 80 24.24 -3.62 6.49
N GLU A 81 24.92 -4.70 6.84
CA GLU A 81 26.01 -5.29 6.04
C GLU A 81 25.83 -6.82 5.93
N PRO A 82 26.22 -7.46 4.81
CA PRO A 82 26.34 -8.90 4.73
C PRO A 82 27.13 -9.47 5.91
N ALA A 83 26.69 -10.63 6.43
CA ALA A 83 27.26 -11.22 7.65
C ALA A 83 28.79 -11.39 7.60
N GLU A 84 29.32 -11.73 6.43
CA GLU A 84 30.77 -11.90 6.18
C GLU A 84 31.59 -10.60 6.28
N LEU A 85 30.95 -9.43 6.20
CA LEU A 85 31.60 -8.13 6.29
C LEU A 85 31.54 -7.53 7.71
N ILE A 86 30.55 -7.89 8.52
CA ILE A 86 30.34 -7.31 9.85
C ILE A 86 31.55 -7.54 10.76
N GLU A 87 32.02 -8.78 10.90
CA GLU A 87 33.15 -9.10 11.79
C GLU A 87 34.44 -8.34 11.39
N ILE A 88 34.62 -8.12 10.08
CA ILE A 88 35.79 -7.43 9.52
C ILE A 88 35.72 -5.93 9.80
N ILE A 89 34.53 -5.33 9.66
CA ILE A 89 34.30 -3.89 9.85
C ILE A 89 34.32 -3.54 11.34
N ASP A 90 33.63 -4.32 12.17
CA ASP A 90 33.51 -4.09 13.62
C ASP A 90 34.86 -4.24 14.34
N ALA A 91 35.65 -5.26 14.00
CA ALA A 91 36.97 -5.47 14.58
C ALA A 91 37.96 -4.31 14.33
N LYS A 92 37.71 -3.48 13.31
CA LYS A 92 38.57 -2.36 12.93
C LYS A 92 38.18 -1.04 13.59
N ASP A 93 36.89 -0.84 13.86
CA ASP A 93 36.40 0.33 14.58
C ASP A 93 35.32 -0.02 15.61
N PRO A 94 35.72 -0.63 16.72
CA PRO A 94 34.78 -0.93 17.79
C PRO A 94 34.23 0.35 18.44
N ASP A 95 34.98 1.46 18.39
CA ASP A 95 34.58 2.72 19.04
C ASP A 95 33.38 3.39 18.38
N THR A 96 33.24 3.25 17.06
CA THR A 96 32.13 3.82 16.29
C THR A 96 30.78 3.21 16.66
N PHE A 97 30.75 1.95 17.10
CA PHE A 97 29.54 1.22 17.48
C PHE A 97 29.36 1.10 19.01
N ASN A 98 30.16 1.84 19.80
CA ASN A 98 30.00 1.89 21.26
C ASN A 98 28.86 2.83 21.72
N ASP A 99 28.37 3.73 20.86
CA ASP A 99 27.19 4.55 21.14
C ASP A 99 25.92 3.71 20.91
N ASP A 100 25.04 3.64 21.91
CA ASP A 100 23.80 2.85 21.86
C ASP A 100 22.81 3.33 20.79
N ARG A 101 23.09 4.47 20.16
CA ARG A 101 22.33 5.04 19.04
C ARG A 101 22.80 4.58 17.67
N VAL A 102 23.96 3.91 17.58
CA VAL A 102 24.58 3.50 16.31
C VAL A 102 24.87 2.00 16.35
N LEU A 103 24.10 1.22 15.60
CA LEU A 103 24.24 -0.24 15.56
C LEU A 103 24.61 -0.74 14.17
N LEU A 104 25.30 -1.88 14.13
CA LEU A 104 25.59 -2.65 12.93
C LEU A 104 24.94 -4.03 13.03
N THR A 105 24.26 -4.48 11.98
CA THR A 105 23.55 -5.76 11.96
C THR A 105 23.49 -6.38 10.56
N THR A 106 23.06 -7.64 10.50
CA THR A 106 22.81 -8.37 9.25
C THR A 106 21.46 -8.00 8.66
N PRO A 107 21.25 -8.22 7.34
CA PRO A 107 19.95 -8.11 6.70
C PRO A 107 18.88 -9.04 7.31
N GLU A 108 19.26 -10.14 7.93
CA GLU A 108 18.32 -11.04 8.61
C GLU A 108 17.98 -10.56 10.02
N GLY A 109 18.92 -9.89 10.71
CA GLY A 109 18.79 -9.43 12.09
C GLY A 109 18.28 -8.00 12.27
N TRP A 110 17.97 -7.28 11.18
CA TRP A 110 17.71 -5.84 11.25
C TRP A 110 16.45 -5.47 12.05
N GLU A 111 15.35 -6.24 11.95
CA GLU A 111 14.11 -5.90 12.66
C GLU A 111 14.29 -5.98 14.18
N GLU A 112 15.04 -6.97 14.66
CA GLU A 112 15.33 -7.14 16.09
C GLU A 112 16.23 -6.01 16.61
N ALA A 113 17.30 -5.70 15.87
CA ALA A 113 18.19 -4.58 16.20
C ALA A 113 17.44 -3.24 16.19
N ALA A 114 16.59 -3.01 15.18
CA ALA A 114 15.76 -1.81 15.08
C ALA A 114 14.76 -1.72 16.24
N LYS A 115 14.16 -2.83 16.68
CA LYS A 115 13.31 -2.85 17.89
C LYS A 115 14.07 -2.41 19.14
N GLY A 116 15.33 -2.83 19.28
CA GLY A 116 16.24 -2.32 20.33
C GLY A 116 16.43 -0.80 20.26
N LEU A 117 16.39 -0.23 19.06
CA LEU A 117 16.42 1.20 18.78
C LEU A 117 15.04 1.88 18.77
N GLN A 118 14.02 1.28 19.39
CA GLN A 118 12.66 1.82 19.48
C GLN A 118 11.94 1.95 18.12
N LEU A 119 12.17 1.02 17.18
CA LEU A 119 11.53 1.00 15.85
C LEU A 119 10.06 1.40 15.86
N ASP A 120 9.27 0.81 16.75
CA ASP A 120 7.82 1.03 16.81
C ASP A 120 7.47 2.53 16.94
N ASP A 121 8.19 3.28 17.80
CA ASP A 121 7.96 4.71 18.01
C ASP A 121 8.22 5.51 16.71
N TYR A 122 9.30 5.21 16.00
CA TYR A 122 9.65 5.90 14.75
C TYR A 122 8.71 5.54 13.60
N VAL A 123 8.27 4.28 13.51
CA VAL A 123 7.25 3.87 12.52
C VAL A 123 5.93 4.58 12.81
N TYR A 124 5.53 4.70 14.09
CA TYR A 124 4.31 5.42 14.48
C TYR A 124 4.35 6.91 14.13
N LEU A 125 5.52 7.53 14.32
CA LEU A 125 5.77 8.94 14.00
C LEU A 125 6.02 9.18 12.50
N GLU A 126 6.13 8.14 11.68
CA GLU A 126 6.49 8.21 10.25
C GLU A 126 7.86 8.90 10.04
N ASN A 127 8.80 8.67 10.96
CA ASN A 127 10.16 9.24 10.96
C ASN A 127 11.22 8.15 10.75
N LEU A 128 11.05 7.36 9.69
CA LEU A 128 11.98 6.30 9.32
C LEU A 128 12.52 6.54 7.92
N GLU A 129 13.85 6.53 7.78
CA GLU A 129 14.55 6.86 6.53
C GLU A 129 15.42 5.70 6.08
N VAL A 130 15.20 5.21 4.85
CA VAL A 130 16.03 4.17 4.24
C VAL A 130 17.05 4.81 3.30
N VAL A 131 18.33 4.66 3.62
CA VAL A 131 19.44 5.31 2.90
C VAL A 131 20.41 4.26 2.37
N ALA A 132 20.64 4.23 1.07
CA ALA A 132 21.73 3.46 0.48
C ALA A 132 23.05 4.24 0.58
N SER A 133 24.10 3.57 1.10
CA SER A 133 25.49 4.05 1.09
C SER A 133 26.00 4.22 -0.35
N ILE A 134 27.23 4.74 -0.53
CA ILE A 134 27.81 4.89 -1.87
C ILE A 134 28.02 3.53 -2.53
N GLY A 135 28.64 2.58 -1.82
CA GLY A 135 28.88 1.22 -2.29
C GLY A 135 27.59 0.43 -2.54
N ALA A 136 26.54 0.65 -1.73
CA ALA A 136 25.24 0.03 -1.98
C ALA A 136 24.57 0.57 -3.25
N ARG A 137 24.71 1.87 -3.55
CA ARG A 137 24.19 2.48 -4.79
C ARG A 137 24.95 2.05 -6.03
N ASP A 138 26.27 1.98 -5.93
CA ASP A 138 27.13 1.52 -7.02
C ASP A 138 26.91 0.01 -7.29
N ALA A 139 26.39 -0.72 -6.30
CA ALA A 139 25.94 -2.11 -6.38
C ALA A 139 26.98 -3.08 -6.96
N TYR A 140 28.27 -2.84 -6.71
CA TYR A 140 29.35 -3.73 -7.13
C TYR A 140 29.30 -5.10 -6.46
N LEU A 141 28.72 -5.16 -5.26
CA LEU A 141 28.28 -6.37 -4.61
C LEU A 141 26.77 -6.52 -4.82
N SER A 142 26.37 -7.59 -5.50
CA SER A 142 24.98 -7.85 -5.88
C SER A 142 24.01 -7.87 -4.70
N ASP A 143 24.50 -8.26 -3.52
CA ASP A 143 23.69 -8.45 -2.32
C ASP A 143 23.04 -7.15 -1.85
N TYR A 144 23.69 -5.99 -2.04
CA TYR A 144 23.14 -4.70 -1.61
C TYR A 144 21.82 -4.35 -2.32
N LEU A 145 21.69 -4.68 -3.60
CA LEU A 145 20.45 -4.42 -4.34
C LEU A 145 19.28 -5.23 -3.75
N GLN A 146 19.54 -6.50 -3.42
CA GLN A 146 18.54 -7.36 -2.81
C GLN A 146 18.19 -6.89 -1.39
N ILE A 147 19.18 -6.52 -0.58
CA ILE A 147 18.98 -6.01 0.78
C ILE A 147 18.14 -4.73 0.75
N GLU A 148 18.47 -3.78 -0.12
CA GLU A 148 17.72 -2.52 -0.23
C GLU A 148 16.26 -2.76 -0.64
N GLN A 149 16.02 -3.62 -1.63
CA GLN A 149 14.66 -3.96 -2.08
C GLN A 149 13.83 -4.62 -0.97
N GLN A 150 14.40 -5.62 -0.27
CA GLN A 150 13.73 -6.31 0.82
C GLN A 150 13.42 -5.35 1.98
N LEU A 151 14.40 -4.50 2.35
CA LEU A 151 14.22 -3.52 3.41
C LEU A 151 13.13 -2.50 3.06
N ARG A 152 13.17 -1.91 1.86
CA ARG A 152 12.16 -0.93 1.41
C ARG A 152 10.76 -1.54 1.41
N SER A 153 10.60 -2.73 0.83
CA SER A 153 9.33 -3.45 0.82
C SER A 153 8.78 -3.64 2.24
N ARG A 154 9.65 -4.04 3.17
CA ARG A 154 9.26 -4.28 4.57
C ARG A 154 8.93 -3.00 5.33
N ILE A 155 9.65 -1.90 5.10
CA ILE A 155 9.30 -0.59 5.69
C ILE A 155 7.95 -0.10 5.17
N GLU A 156 7.66 -0.26 3.89
CA GLU A 156 6.36 0.08 3.35
C GLU A 156 5.23 -0.74 3.99
N GLU A 157 5.45 -2.02 4.28
CA GLU A 157 4.50 -2.85 5.04
C GLU A 157 4.25 -2.29 6.45
N LEU A 158 5.32 -1.89 7.16
CA LEU A 158 5.21 -1.30 8.50
C LEU A 158 4.43 0.03 8.47
N HIS A 159 4.73 0.92 7.51
CA HIS A 159 3.99 2.17 7.34
C HIS A 159 2.51 1.92 7.01
N ARG A 160 2.21 0.96 6.11
CA ARG A 160 0.82 0.58 5.81
C ARG A 160 0.09 0.03 7.03
N SER A 161 0.76 -0.79 7.84
CA SER A 161 0.21 -1.32 9.10
C SER A 161 -0.17 -0.21 10.08
N VAL A 162 0.72 0.76 10.28
CA VAL A 162 0.45 1.93 11.14
C VAL A 162 -0.66 2.80 10.57
N ALA A 163 -0.69 3.04 9.26
CA ALA A 163 -1.76 3.78 8.61
C ALA A 163 -3.13 3.09 8.82
N ALA A 164 -3.19 1.76 8.69
CA ALA A 164 -4.39 0.97 8.98
C ALA A 164 -4.81 1.08 10.46
N GLN A 165 -3.85 1.03 11.39
CA GLN A 165 -4.13 1.19 12.82
C GLN A 165 -4.64 2.60 13.15
N LYS A 166 -4.04 3.66 12.58
CA LYS A 166 -4.52 5.05 12.68
C LYS A 166 -5.94 5.20 12.10
N GLY A 167 -6.24 4.48 11.02
CA GLY A 167 -7.56 4.43 10.38
C GLY A 167 -8.62 3.64 11.16
N SER A 168 -8.22 2.79 12.12
CA SER A 168 -9.13 1.86 12.81
C SER A 168 -10.21 2.54 13.68
N HIS A 169 -10.11 3.84 13.95
CA HIS A 169 -11.10 4.59 14.72
C HIS A 169 -12.49 4.63 14.07
N ILE A 170 -12.54 4.53 12.74
CA ILE A 170 -13.81 4.51 12.01
C ILE A 170 -14.66 3.30 12.42
N PHE A 171 -14.06 2.14 12.71
CA PHE A 171 -14.79 0.93 13.10
C PHE A 171 -15.56 1.13 14.40
N LEU A 172 -14.92 1.74 15.41
CA LEU A 172 -15.56 2.08 16.68
C LEU A 172 -16.70 3.10 16.48
N GLN A 173 -16.46 4.15 15.69
CA GLN A 173 -17.47 5.15 15.39
C GLN A 173 -18.71 4.51 14.74
N ARG A 174 -18.50 3.68 13.71
CA ARG A 174 -19.59 3.04 12.96
C ARG A 174 -20.33 2.01 13.81
N GLN A 175 -19.63 1.27 14.65
CA GLN A 175 -20.26 0.37 15.63
C GLN A 175 -21.22 1.13 16.55
N ILE A 176 -20.81 2.29 17.10
CA ILE A 176 -21.68 3.13 17.92
C ILE A 176 -22.88 3.66 17.09
N GLU A 177 -22.63 4.15 15.87
CA GLU A 177 -23.67 4.66 14.96
C GLU A 177 -24.72 3.62 14.57
N ASN A 178 -24.32 2.34 14.54
CA ASN A 178 -25.17 1.22 14.16
C ASN A 178 -25.87 0.56 15.33
N ILE A 179 -25.61 0.93 16.60
CA ILE A 179 -26.37 0.39 17.76
C ILE A 179 -27.90 0.40 17.52
N PRO A 180 -28.51 1.46 16.95
CA PRO A 180 -29.94 1.49 16.66
C PRO A 180 -30.39 0.64 15.46
N ASP A 181 -29.48 0.28 14.55
CA ASP A 181 -29.80 -0.47 13.33
C ASP A 181 -29.40 -1.96 13.41
N ASN A 182 -28.43 -2.31 14.28
CA ASN A 182 -28.00 -3.67 14.62
C ASN A 182 -29.00 -4.34 15.58
N LEU A 183 -30.22 -4.58 15.09
CA LEU A 183 -31.31 -5.14 15.91
C LEU A 183 -31.45 -6.65 15.81
N LEU A 184 -31.09 -7.23 14.66
CA LEU A 184 -31.27 -8.65 14.36
C LEU A 184 -29.92 -9.36 14.30
N PRO A 185 -29.52 -10.14 15.33
CA PRO A 185 -28.29 -10.90 15.31
C PRO A 185 -28.32 -11.97 14.22
N ALA A 186 -27.19 -12.20 13.55
CA ALA A 186 -27.03 -13.27 12.57
C ALA A 186 -27.01 -14.68 13.19
N ALA A 187 -26.99 -14.82 14.53
CA ALA A 187 -27.06 -16.11 15.22
C ALA A 187 -28.26 -16.99 14.81
N VAL A 188 -29.35 -16.39 14.31
CA VAL A 188 -30.52 -17.11 13.75
C VAL A 188 -30.17 -18.02 12.58
N LEU A 189 -29.04 -17.78 11.92
CA LEU A 189 -28.60 -18.55 10.76
C LEU A 189 -27.78 -19.78 11.14
N ARG A 190 -27.49 -20.01 12.44
CA ARG A 190 -26.67 -21.16 12.83
C ARG A 190 -27.33 -22.46 12.40
N ARG A 191 -26.56 -23.27 11.66
CA ARG A 191 -26.96 -24.63 11.23
C ARG A 191 -28.27 -24.67 10.44
N CYS A 192 -28.67 -23.56 9.79
CA CYS A 192 -29.92 -23.50 9.05
C CYS A 192 -29.84 -24.10 7.64
N CYS A 193 -28.64 -24.43 7.16
CA CYS A 193 -28.39 -24.94 5.81
C CYS A 193 -27.56 -26.24 5.79
N ASP A 194 -27.71 -27.06 6.83
CA ASP A 194 -27.02 -28.36 6.95
C ASP A 194 -27.24 -29.23 5.70
N GLY A 195 -26.15 -29.74 5.13
CA GLY A 195 -26.18 -30.62 3.96
C GLY A 195 -26.46 -29.95 2.61
N GLN A 196 -26.61 -28.62 2.57
CA GLN A 196 -26.82 -27.87 1.33
C GLN A 196 -25.50 -27.41 0.70
N THR A 197 -25.55 -27.08 -0.59
CA THR A 197 -24.46 -26.44 -1.33
C THR A 197 -24.73 -24.94 -1.50
N ALA A 198 -23.72 -24.12 -1.22
CA ALA A 198 -23.72 -22.69 -1.50
C ALA A 198 -22.73 -22.33 -2.61
N VAL A 199 -23.00 -21.22 -3.29
CA VAL A 199 -22.02 -20.50 -4.12
C VAL A 199 -21.78 -19.13 -3.52
N LEU A 200 -20.52 -18.81 -3.23
CA LEU A 200 -20.06 -17.51 -2.75
C LEU A 200 -19.48 -16.72 -3.92
N LEU A 201 -20.16 -15.65 -4.30
CA LEU A 201 -19.81 -14.79 -5.42
C LEU A 201 -19.18 -13.48 -4.92
N ALA A 202 -17.96 -13.23 -5.37
CA ALA A 202 -17.14 -12.05 -5.09
C ALA A 202 -16.71 -11.32 -6.38
N GLY A 203 -16.06 -10.17 -6.25
CA GLY A 203 -15.83 -9.24 -7.36
C GLY A 203 -14.58 -9.46 -8.20
N GLY A 204 -13.85 -10.57 -8.02
CA GLY A 204 -12.64 -10.87 -8.78
C GLY A 204 -12.89 -11.28 -10.24
N PRO A 205 -11.87 -11.25 -11.12
CA PRO A 205 -12.00 -11.52 -12.55
C PRO A 205 -12.66 -12.85 -12.92
N SER A 206 -12.56 -13.88 -12.08
CA SER A 206 -13.18 -15.19 -12.40
C SER A 206 -14.70 -15.22 -12.27
N LEU A 207 -15.33 -14.17 -11.73
CA LEU A 207 -16.78 -14.10 -11.58
C LEU A 207 -17.49 -14.35 -12.92
N ASP A 208 -17.01 -13.74 -14.00
CA ASP A 208 -17.65 -13.77 -15.31
C ASP A 208 -17.72 -15.19 -15.89
N GLN A 209 -16.75 -16.05 -15.55
CA GLN A 209 -16.72 -17.46 -15.95
C GLN A 209 -17.69 -18.32 -15.13
N VAL A 210 -17.98 -17.92 -13.89
CA VAL A 210 -18.80 -18.70 -12.95
C VAL A 210 -20.30 -18.34 -13.07
N LEU A 211 -20.64 -17.10 -13.44
CA LEU A 211 -22.03 -16.62 -13.50
C LEU A 211 -22.96 -17.43 -14.42
N PRO A 212 -22.56 -17.84 -15.63
CA PRO A 212 -23.41 -18.68 -16.49
C PRO A 212 -23.79 -20.00 -15.81
N TRP A 213 -22.81 -20.68 -15.21
CA TRP A 213 -23.02 -21.95 -14.50
C TRP A 213 -23.94 -21.78 -13.27
N VAL A 214 -23.81 -20.67 -12.54
CA VAL A 214 -24.72 -20.35 -11.42
C VAL A 214 -26.15 -20.15 -11.89
N THR A 215 -26.33 -19.52 -13.05
CA THR A 215 -27.65 -19.27 -13.64
C THR A 215 -28.34 -20.60 -14.00
N GLU A 216 -27.60 -21.51 -14.63
CA GLU A 216 -28.09 -22.84 -14.99
C GLU A 216 -28.45 -23.70 -13.75
N ASN A 217 -27.67 -23.57 -12.67
CA ASN A 217 -27.81 -24.39 -11.46
C ASN A 217 -28.55 -23.69 -10.31
N ARG A 218 -29.18 -22.54 -10.55
CA ARG A 218 -29.73 -21.65 -9.52
C ARG A 218 -30.67 -22.34 -8.51
N ARG A 219 -31.44 -23.34 -8.95
CA ARG A 219 -32.41 -24.08 -8.11
C ARG A 219 -31.75 -25.00 -7.08
N ASN A 220 -30.48 -25.34 -7.27
CA ASN A 220 -29.75 -26.26 -6.40
C ASN A 220 -28.75 -25.52 -5.49
N LEU A 221 -28.64 -24.19 -5.62
CA LEU A 221 -27.61 -23.38 -4.99
C LEU A 221 -28.20 -22.35 -4.04
N THR A 222 -27.57 -22.21 -2.87
CA THR A 222 -27.67 -20.98 -2.08
C THR A 222 -26.67 -19.95 -2.56
N VAL A 223 -27.16 -18.83 -3.10
CA VAL A 223 -26.32 -17.78 -3.67
C VAL A 223 -25.99 -16.75 -2.59
N LEU A 224 -24.73 -16.73 -2.18
CA LEU A 224 -24.13 -15.78 -1.25
C LEU A 224 -23.35 -14.74 -2.06
N ALA A 225 -23.76 -13.48 -2.07
CA ALA A 225 -23.14 -12.46 -2.90
C ALA A 225 -22.58 -11.31 -2.08
N VAL A 226 -21.37 -10.85 -2.37
CA VAL A 226 -20.86 -9.59 -1.81
C VAL A 226 -21.63 -8.40 -2.42
N SER A 227 -21.84 -7.32 -1.66
CA SER A 227 -22.68 -6.20 -2.09
C SER A 227 -22.22 -5.51 -3.38
N ARG A 228 -20.90 -5.49 -3.62
CA ARG A 228 -20.30 -4.77 -4.76
C ARG A 228 -20.55 -5.39 -6.14
N ILE A 229 -21.03 -6.64 -6.20
CA ILE A 229 -21.32 -7.33 -7.47
C ILE A 229 -22.80 -7.25 -7.86
N ALA A 230 -23.59 -6.44 -7.16
CA ALA A 230 -25.03 -6.35 -7.41
C ALA A 230 -25.35 -5.95 -8.86
N ARG A 231 -24.53 -5.08 -9.47
CA ARG A 231 -24.67 -4.66 -10.88
C ARG A 231 -24.50 -5.85 -11.84
N GLN A 232 -23.47 -6.67 -11.65
CA GLN A 232 -23.18 -7.86 -12.46
C GLN A 232 -24.26 -8.92 -12.29
N LEU A 233 -24.72 -9.16 -11.06
CA LEU A 233 -25.79 -10.12 -10.79
C LEU A 233 -27.12 -9.69 -11.43
N GLN A 234 -27.45 -8.39 -11.39
CA GLN A 234 -28.64 -7.85 -12.06
C GLN A 234 -28.54 -8.01 -13.59
N ALA A 235 -27.37 -7.77 -14.18
CA ALA A 235 -27.13 -7.98 -15.61
C ALA A 235 -27.28 -9.45 -16.02
N ALA A 236 -26.84 -10.37 -15.16
CA ALA A 236 -27.03 -11.82 -15.34
C ALA A 236 -28.42 -12.31 -14.93
N THR A 237 -29.33 -11.43 -14.50
CA THR A 237 -30.67 -11.77 -13.98
C THR A 237 -30.66 -12.74 -12.78
N VAL A 238 -29.58 -12.74 -12.00
CA VAL A 238 -29.42 -13.55 -10.78
C VAL A 238 -29.79 -12.73 -9.55
N VAL A 239 -30.78 -13.20 -8.79
CA VAL A 239 -31.10 -12.66 -7.47
C VAL A 239 -30.45 -13.54 -6.40
N PRO A 240 -29.53 -13.01 -5.58
CA PRO A 240 -28.89 -13.78 -4.52
C PRO A 240 -29.88 -14.08 -3.38
N ASP A 241 -29.63 -15.13 -2.60
CA ASP A 241 -30.39 -15.39 -1.37
C ASP A 241 -29.91 -14.46 -0.24
N PHE A 242 -28.59 -14.21 -0.19
CA PHE A 242 -27.95 -13.35 0.79
C PHE A 242 -26.99 -12.35 0.14
N VAL A 243 -27.02 -11.11 0.60
CA VAL A 243 -26.06 -10.06 0.26
C VAL A 243 -25.18 -9.77 1.47
N PHE A 244 -23.87 -9.62 1.28
CA PHE A 244 -22.91 -9.36 2.36
C PHE A 244 -22.28 -7.97 2.25
N HIS A 245 -22.08 -7.29 3.39
CA HIS A 245 -21.45 -5.97 3.43
C HIS A 245 -20.72 -5.72 4.76
N ILE A 246 -19.48 -5.23 4.75
CA ILE A 246 -18.71 -5.03 5.99
C ILE A 246 -18.01 -3.67 6.10
N ASP A 247 -17.76 -3.00 4.98
CA ASP A 247 -16.87 -1.84 4.92
C ASP A 247 -17.45 -0.62 5.68
N PRO A 248 -16.67 0.02 6.58
CA PRO A 248 -17.11 1.17 7.38
C PRO A 248 -17.07 2.52 6.64
N HIS A 249 -16.43 2.60 5.47
CA HIS A 249 -16.17 3.84 4.76
C HIS A 249 -17.31 4.23 3.82
N PRO A 250 -17.59 5.54 3.62
CA PRO A 250 -18.62 6.01 2.69
C PRO A 250 -18.43 5.54 1.25
N VAL A 251 -17.18 5.34 0.81
CA VAL A 251 -16.84 4.85 -0.54
C VAL A 251 -17.47 3.48 -0.82
N SER A 252 -17.73 2.67 0.22
CA SER A 252 -18.38 1.38 0.09
C SER A 252 -19.83 1.48 -0.43
N PHE A 253 -20.50 2.61 -0.19
CA PHE A 253 -21.82 2.91 -0.74
C PHE A 253 -21.74 3.06 -2.26
N ASP A 254 -20.75 3.81 -2.76
CA ASP A 254 -20.60 4.09 -4.18
C ASP A 254 -20.45 2.81 -5.01
N VAL A 255 -19.74 1.82 -4.48
CA VAL A 255 -19.49 0.54 -5.16
C VAL A 255 -20.57 -0.52 -4.92
N SER A 256 -21.50 -0.30 -3.98
CA SER A 256 -22.48 -1.31 -3.56
C SER A 256 -23.94 -0.90 -3.72
N LYS A 257 -24.23 0.37 -3.98
CA LYS A 257 -25.59 0.95 -3.95
C LYS A 257 -26.59 0.29 -4.89
N GLU A 258 -26.16 -0.37 -5.96
CA GLU A 258 -27.03 -1.17 -6.83
C GLU A 258 -27.73 -2.30 -6.07
N ALA A 259 -27.16 -2.79 -4.97
CA ALA A 259 -27.81 -3.76 -4.08
C ALA A 259 -29.09 -3.21 -3.42
N LEU A 260 -29.29 -1.89 -3.41
CA LEU A 260 -30.49 -1.24 -2.89
C LEU A 260 -31.68 -1.30 -3.87
N HIS A 261 -31.47 -1.75 -5.12
CA HIS A 261 -32.52 -1.91 -6.12
C HIS A 261 -33.15 -3.31 -6.17
N TYR A 262 -32.68 -4.28 -5.39
CA TYR A 262 -33.27 -5.62 -5.43
C TYR A 262 -34.75 -5.62 -5.02
N SER A 263 -35.56 -6.33 -5.82
CA SER A 263 -36.98 -6.55 -5.58
C SER A 263 -37.38 -7.94 -6.12
N PRO A 264 -37.85 -8.88 -5.26
CA PRO A 264 -37.82 -8.80 -3.79
C PRO A 264 -36.37 -8.68 -3.28
N ALA A 265 -36.21 -8.02 -2.14
CA ALA A 265 -34.88 -7.78 -1.57
C ALA A 265 -34.35 -9.05 -0.86
N PRO A 266 -33.12 -9.50 -1.17
CA PRO A 266 -32.41 -10.54 -0.40
C PRO A 266 -32.23 -10.15 1.06
N VAL A 267 -31.75 -11.09 1.88
CA VAL A 267 -31.32 -10.77 3.26
C VAL A 267 -29.92 -10.15 3.21
N LEU A 268 -29.76 -8.97 3.82
CA LEU A 268 -28.43 -8.37 4.04
C LEU A 268 -27.82 -8.96 5.31
N ILE A 269 -26.58 -9.44 5.21
CA ILE A 269 -25.74 -9.81 6.33
C ILE A 269 -24.57 -8.83 6.39
N CYS A 270 -24.41 -8.12 7.50
CA CYS A 270 -23.39 -7.11 7.62
C CYS A 270 -22.53 -7.21 8.88
N GLY A 271 -21.33 -6.64 8.85
CA GLY A 271 -20.57 -6.41 10.08
C GLY A 271 -21.25 -5.35 10.95
N ASN A 272 -21.04 -5.42 12.27
CA ASN A 272 -21.54 -4.43 13.23
C ASN A 272 -21.12 -2.97 12.91
N HIS A 273 -20.03 -2.79 12.17
CA HIS A 273 -19.43 -1.50 11.79
C HIS A 273 -19.65 -1.13 10.31
N ALA A 274 -20.52 -1.84 9.59
CA ALA A 274 -20.86 -1.53 8.21
C ALA A 274 -21.30 -0.07 8.03
N TYR A 275 -21.04 0.53 6.86
CA TYR A 275 -21.38 1.94 6.63
C TYR A 275 -22.89 2.22 6.83
N PRO A 276 -23.30 3.08 7.79
CA PRO A 276 -24.70 3.30 8.13
C PRO A 276 -25.54 3.81 6.97
N GLY A 277 -24.95 4.60 6.06
CA GLY A 277 -25.64 5.12 4.88
C GLY A 277 -26.10 4.00 3.93
N PHE A 278 -25.41 2.86 3.91
CA PHE A 278 -25.86 1.69 3.15
C PHE A 278 -26.83 0.84 3.97
N GLN A 279 -26.42 0.39 5.16
CA GLN A 279 -27.18 -0.55 5.99
C GLN A 279 -28.56 -0.02 6.38
N ALA A 280 -28.66 1.26 6.78
CA ALA A 280 -29.91 1.81 7.30
C ALA A 280 -30.99 1.92 6.23
N GLN A 281 -30.63 1.93 4.95
CA GLN A 281 -31.56 2.13 3.83
C GLN A 281 -31.83 0.85 3.05
N TYR A 282 -31.24 -0.27 3.47
CA TYR A 282 -31.36 -1.54 2.77
C TYR A 282 -32.83 -2.00 2.70
N PRO A 283 -33.31 -2.44 1.52
CA PRO A 283 -34.70 -2.79 1.32
C PRO A 283 -35.10 -4.16 1.90
N GLY A 284 -34.19 -5.04 2.31
CA GLY A 284 -34.54 -6.33 2.90
C GLY A 284 -34.36 -6.38 4.43
N PRO A 285 -34.58 -7.55 5.04
CA PRO A 285 -34.09 -7.83 6.39
C PRO A 285 -32.58 -7.62 6.49
N VAL A 286 -32.12 -7.10 7.63
CA VAL A 286 -30.70 -6.82 7.90
C VAL A 286 -30.28 -7.58 9.15
N LEU A 287 -29.39 -8.56 8.98
CA LEU A 287 -28.75 -9.33 10.04
C LEU A 287 -27.33 -8.81 10.25
N TYR A 288 -26.90 -8.60 11.49
CA TYR A 288 -25.54 -8.14 11.78
C TYR A 288 -24.70 -9.22 12.47
N CYS A 289 -23.40 -9.23 12.18
CA CYS A 289 -22.37 -10.06 12.81
C CYS A 289 -21.46 -9.21 13.71
N GLY A 290 -20.91 -9.82 14.76
CA GLY A 290 -20.09 -9.15 15.77
C GLY A 290 -20.91 -8.55 16.91
N GLN A 291 -20.21 -7.86 17.82
CA GLN A 291 -20.82 -7.26 19.00
C GLN A 291 -21.60 -6.00 18.66
N ARG A 292 -22.79 -5.84 19.23
CA ARG A 292 -23.60 -4.63 19.10
C ARG A 292 -22.98 -3.47 19.85
N PHE A 293 -22.46 -3.71 21.05
CA PHE A 293 -21.84 -2.68 21.88
C PHE A 293 -20.31 -2.73 21.81
N PRO A 294 -19.62 -1.58 21.89
CA PRO A 294 -18.14 -1.53 21.90
C PRO A 294 -17.51 -1.92 23.26
N HIS A 295 -18.33 -2.31 24.24
CA HIS A 295 -17.95 -2.66 25.61
C HIS A 295 -18.70 -3.92 26.07
N GLU A 296 -18.22 -4.51 27.17
CA GLU A 296 -18.87 -5.68 27.74
C GLU A 296 -20.15 -5.25 28.49
N THR A 297 -21.27 -5.87 28.16
CA THR A 297 -22.55 -5.63 28.82
C THR A 297 -23.45 -6.86 28.75
N GLU A 298 -24.28 -7.07 29.78
CA GLU A 298 -25.31 -8.11 29.80
C GLU A 298 -26.39 -7.88 28.73
N ALA A 299 -26.46 -6.67 28.17
CA ALA A 299 -27.36 -6.35 27.07
C ALA A 299 -26.88 -6.89 25.70
N GLU A 300 -25.67 -7.45 25.63
CA GLU A 300 -25.10 -7.99 24.40
C GLU A 300 -25.80 -9.31 24.02
N PRO A 301 -26.48 -9.38 22.86
CA PRO A 301 -27.12 -10.61 22.43
C PRO A 301 -26.07 -11.63 21.92
N ASP A 302 -26.43 -12.91 21.99
CA ASP A 302 -25.68 -13.95 21.32
C ASP A 302 -25.67 -13.73 19.79
N ASN A 303 -24.49 -13.83 19.17
CA ASN A 303 -24.32 -13.52 17.76
C ASN A 303 -23.22 -14.35 17.08
N LEU A 304 -23.19 -14.32 15.74
CA LEU A 304 -22.04 -14.78 14.97
C LEU A 304 -20.88 -13.78 15.07
N PRO A 305 -19.62 -14.22 15.08
CA PRO A 305 -18.47 -13.33 15.04
C PRO A 305 -18.42 -12.57 13.70
N THR A 306 -17.85 -11.38 13.71
CA THR A 306 -17.50 -10.69 12.46
C THR A 306 -16.14 -11.18 11.97
N ALA A 307 -15.96 -11.30 10.65
CA ALA A 307 -14.70 -11.72 10.05
C ALA A 307 -14.30 -10.75 8.93
N GLY A 308 -13.05 -10.29 8.95
CA GLY A 308 -12.43 -9.46 7.92
C GLY A 308 -11.13 -10.09 7.41
N PRO A 309 -10.37 -9.43 6.53
CA PRO A 309 -10.51 -8.00 6.17
C PRO A 309 -11.52 -7.72 5.05
N THR A 310 -11.98 -8.74 4.30
CA THR A 310 -12.88 -8.52 3.15
C THR A 310 -14.32 -8.96 3.43
N VAL A 311 -15.25 -8.49 2.58
CA VAL A 311 -16.64 -8.97 2.55
C VAL A 311 -16.70 -10.49 2.29
N THR A 312 -15.77 -11.03 1.48
CA THR A 312 -15.65 -12.47 1.23
C THR A 312 -15.33 -13.26 2.50
N ASN A 313 -14.46 -12.73 3.36
CA ASN A 313 -14.15 -13.38 4.65
C ASN A 313 -15.39 -13.41 5.57
N LEU A 314 -16.18 -12.32 5.61
CA LEU A 314 -17.46 -12.31 6.34
C LEU A 314 -18.40 -13.38 5.78
N ALA A 315 -18.59 -13.40 4.45
CA ALA A 315 -19.49 -14.33 3.79
C ALA A 315 -19.12 -15.80 4.04
N LEU A 316 -17.82 -16.14 3.97
CA LEU A 316 -17.36 -17.50 4.24
C LEU A 316 -17.53 -17.89 5.72
N ALA A 317 -17.17 -17.00 6.66
CA ALA A 317 -17.39 -17.27 8.08
C ALA A 317 -18.86 -17.55 8.39
N THR A 318 -19.76 -16.75 7.82
CA THR A 318 -21.20 -16.96 7.96
C THR A 318 -21.66 -18.25 7.30
N ALA A 319 -21.16 -18.59 6.11
CA ALA A 319 -21.48 -19.84 5.43
C ALA A 319 -21.09 -21.07 6.27
N ILE A 320 -19.90 -21.05 6.90
CA ILE A 320 -19.46 -22.11 7.80
C ILE A 320 -20.41 -22.22 9.01
N ALA A 321 -20.79 -21.09 9.62
CA ALA A 321 -21.73 -21.08 10.74
C ALA A 321 -23.15 -21.55 10.35
N MET A 322 -23.56 -21.34 9.09
CA MET A 322 -24.81 -21.82 8.53
C MET A 322 -24.86 -23.33 8.33
N GLY A 323 -23.71 -24.01 8.29
CA GLY A 323 -23.61 -25.46 8.24
C GLY A 323 -23.60 -26.07 6.83
N PHE A 324 -23.32 -25.29 5.79
CA PHE A 324 -23.19 -25.82 4.43
C PHE A 324 -22.18 -26.97 4.37
N SER A 325 -22.50 -28.02 3.62
CA SER A 325 -21.56 -29.14 3.37
C SER A 325 -20.59 -28.85 2.24
N GLN A 326 -20.94 -27.91 1.35
CA GLN A 326 -20.09 -27.49 0.25
C GLN A 326 -20.28 -26.00 -0.05
N VAL A 327 -19.18 -25.27 -0.25
CA VAL A 327 -19.20 -23.88 -0.73
C VAL A 327 -18.29 -23.74 -1.94
N ILE A 328 -18.89 -23.31 -3.05
CA ILE A 328 -18.20 -23.04 -4.32
C ILE A 328 -17.86 -21.56 -4.38
N LEU A 329 -16.62 -21.21 -4.67
CA LEU A 329 -16.13 -19.83 -4.69
C LEU A 329 -16.08 -19.30 -6.12
N GLY A 330 -16.77 -18.21 -6.44
CA GLY A 330 -16.69 -17.54 -7.74
C GLY A 330 -16.27 -16.09 -7.60
N GLY A 331 -15.32 -15.62 -8.41
CA GLY A 331 -14.76 -14.27 -8.25
C GLY A 331 -13.96 -14.07 -6.96
N VAL A 332 -13.50 -15.16 -6.32
CA VAL A 332 -12.60 -15.14 -5.15
C VAL A 332 -11.19 -15.44 -5.64
N ASP A 333 -10.59 -14.48 -6.34
CA ASP A 333 -9.27 -14.66 -6.95
C ASP A 333 -8.13 -14.23 -6.01
N LEU A 334 -8.27 -13.08 -5.37
CA LEU A 334 -7.25 -12.49 -4.47
C LEU A 334 -5.86 -12.33 -5.11
N CYS A 335 -5.83 -12.19 -6.43
CA CYS A 335 -4.66 -11.87 -7.23
C CYS A 335 -5.15 -11.27 -8.54
N TYR A 336 -4.22 -10.73 -9.31
CA TYR A 336 -4.53 -10.12 -10.59
C TYR A 336 -4.63 -11.21 -11.65
N ASP A 337 -5.47 -11.02 -12.67
CA ASP A 337 -5.42 -11.89 -13.84
C ASP A 337 -4.15 -11.62 -14.68
N ARG A 338 -3.92 -12.42 -15.73
CA ARG A 338 -2.73 -12.29 -16.58
C ARG A 338 -2.65 -10.94 -17.29
N HIS A 339 -3.77 -10.24 -17.46
CA HIS A 339 -3.81 -8.94 -18.07
C HIS A 339 -3.75 -7.81 -17.03
N GLY A 340 -3.51 -8.11 -15.75
CA GLY A 340 -3.42 -7.13 -14.67
C GLY A 340 -4.76 -6.65 -14.15
N ASN A 341 -5.88 -7.28 -14.49
CA ASN A 341 -7.18 -6.89 -13.98
C ASN A 341 -7.39 -7.43 -12.57
N THR A 342 -8.01 -6.60 -11.74
CA THR A 342 -8.24 -6.88 -10.32
C THR A 342 -9.70 -7.24 -10.02
N HIS A 343 -10.62 -6.91 -10.93
CA HIS A 343 -12.06 -7.07 -10.75
C HIS A 343 -12.76 -7.53 -12.04
N ALA A 344 -13.97 -8.08 -11.87
CA ALA A 344 -14.86 -8.57 -12.92
C ALA A 344 -15.33 -7.49 -13.90
N GLU A 345 -15.85 -7.91 -15.06
CA GLU A 345 -16.41 -6.99 -16.05
C GLU A 345 -17.53 -6.10 -15.49
N GLY A 346 -17.58 -4.86 -16.01
CA GLY A 346 -18.56 -3.84 -15.59
C GLY A 346 -18.27 -3.15 -14.24
N SER A 347 -17.16 -3.48 -13.56
CA SER A 347 -16.68 -2.73 -12.39
C SER A 347 -16.00 -1.41 -12.79
N ASP A 348 -15.95 -0.45 -11.87
CA ASP A 348 -15.29 0.83 -12.13
C ASP A 348 -13.77 0.66 -12.31
N GLU A 349 -13.15 -0.31 -11.64
CA GLU A 349 -11.73 -0.69 -11.82
C GLU A 349 -11.47 -1.28 -13.20
N ARG A 350 -12.30 -2.22 -13.67
CA ARG A 350 -12.17 -2.78 -15.01
C ARG A 350 -12.31 -1.70 -16.09
N LEU A 351 -13.24 -0.75 -15.90
CA LEU A 351 -13.45 0.36 -16.82
C LEU A 351 -12.29 1.36 -16.86
N ALA A 352 -11.50 1.41 -15.80
CA ALA A 352 -10.38 2.34 -15.69
C ALA A 352 -9.06 1.73 -16.21
N GLY A 353 -8.97 0.41 -16.28
CA GLY A 353 -7.92 -0.33 -16.98
C GLY A 353 -7.21 -1.35 -16.08
N PRO A 354 -6.22 -2.06 -16.62
CA PRO A 354 -5.44 -3.02 -15.83
C PRO A 354 -4.37 -2.34 -14.95
N ALA A 355 -4.02 -3.00 -13.84
CA ALA A 355 -2.94 -2.59 -12.94
C ALA A 355 -1.61 -3.24 -13.36
N LEU A 356 -0.96 -2.63 -14.36
CA LEU A 356 0.22 -3.23 -15.03
C LEU A 356 1.53 -3.05 -14.28
N ALA A 357 1.64 -2.06 -13.39
CA ALA A 357 2.86 -1.78 -12.61
C ALA A 357 3.30 -2.94 -11.71
N GLY A 358 2.37 -3.83 -11.35
CA GLY A 358 2.59 -4.86 -10.34
C GLY A 358 2.59 -4.27 -8.93
N SER A 359 2.36 -5.13 -7.94
CA SER A 359 2.24 -4.75 -6.52
C SER A 359 3.50 -5.05 -5.71
N GLY A 360 4.52 -5.67 -6.33
CA GLY A 360 5.73 -6.15 -5.67
C GLY A 360 5.55 -7.45 -4.86
N GLN A 361 4.32 -7.94 -4.69
CA GLN A 361 4.02 -9.19 -3.99
C GLN A 361 3.35 -10.19 -4.93
N ARG A 362 3.69 -11.47 -4.78
CA ARG A 362 3.22 -12.54 -5.68
C ARG A 362 2.72 -13.75 -4.92
N VAL A 363 1.76 -14.44 -5.53
CA VAL A 363 1.14 -15.66 -5.02
C VAL A 363 1.06 -16.72 -6.11
N ARG A 364 1.05 -17.99 -5.70
CA ARG A 364 0.85 -19.10 -6.62
C ARG A 364 -0.64 -19.29 -6.88
N THR A 365 -1.04 -19.43 -8.14
CA THR A 365 -2.43 -19.69 -8.52
C THR A 365 -2.79 -21.18 -8.49
N ASN A 366 -4.08 -21.48 -8.55
CA ASN A 366 -4.62 -22.85 -8.64
C ASN A 366 -4.09 -23.59 -9.88
N GLY A 367 -3.91 -22.89 -11.00
CA GLY A 367 -3.31 -23.42 -12.22
C GLY A 367 -1.78 -23.50 -12.20
N GLY A 368 -1.15 -23.06 -11.11
CA GLY A 368 0.24 -23.36 -10.79
C GLY A 368 1.26 -22.29 -11.15
N TRP A 369 0.88 -21.23 -11.86
CA TRP A 369 1.75 -20.08 -12.17
C TRP A 369 1.77 -19.06 -11.03
N MET A 370 2.65 -18.06 -11.11
CA MET A 370 2.74 -16.97 -10.14
C MET A 370 1.99 -15.74 -10.66
N ALA A 371 1.11 -15.17 -9.85
CA ALA A 371 0.35 -13.95 -10.16
C ALA A 371 0.68 -12.83 -9.17
N ASP A 372 0.53 -11.58 -9.60
CA ASP A 372 0.64 -10.42 -8.72
C ASP A 372 -0.55 -10.37 -7.74
N THR A 373 -0.28 -9.91 -6.53
CA THR A 373 -1.30 -9.64 -5.52
C THR A 373 -0.93 -8.40 -4.74
N ASP A 374 -1.88 -7.57 -4.37
CA ASP A 374 -1.59 -6.54 -3.39
C ASP A 374 -1.54 -7.10 -1.95
N PRO A 375 -0.98 -6.35 -0.99
CA PRO A 375 -0.91 -6.77 0.42
C PRO A 375 -2.27 -7.04 1.08
N PHE A 376 -3.33 -6.36 0.64
CA PHE A 376 -4.67 -6.53 1.20
C PHE A 376 -5.28 -7.86 0.75
N PHE A 377 -5.12 -8.22 -0.52
CA PHE A 377 -5.47 -9.53 -1.06
C PHE A 377 -4.66 -10.66 -0.41
N ALA A 378 -3.36 -10.47 -0.19
CA ALA A 378 -2.52 -11.44 0.50
C ALA A 378 -2.97 -11.67 1.97
N LEU A 379 -3.33 -10.60 2.67
CA LEU A 379 -3.91 -10.69 4.02
C LEU A 379 -5.26 -11.43 3.98
N ALA A 380 -6.12 -11.10 3.01
CA ALA A 380 -7.42 -11.76 2.83
C ALA A 380 -7.27 -13.27 2.57
N ALA A 381 -6.28 -13.66 1.76
CA ALA A 381 -5.96 -15.06 1.45
C ALA A 381 -5.48 -15.81 2.71
N THR A 382 -4.65 -15.16 3.53
CA THR A 382 -4.17 -15.72 4.80
C THR A 382 -5.33 -15.95 5.78
N THR A 383 -6.28 -15.02 5.88
CA THR A 383 -7.50 -15.24 6.68
C THR A 383 -8.36 -16.35 6.09
N LEU A 384 -8.55 -16.38 4.77
CA LEU A 384 -9.32 -17.41 4.07
C LEU A 384 -8.75 -18.81 4.30
N GLU A 385 -7.42 -18.97 4.36
CA GLU A 385 -6.78 -20.24 4.70
C GLU A 385 -7.20 -20.76 6.09
N LYS A 386 -7.18 -19.87 7.10
CA LYS A 386 -7.65 -20.21 8.46
C LYS A 386 -9.14 -20.56 8.48
N GLN A 387 -9.94 -19.85 7.69
CA GLN A 387 -11.37 -20.14 7.56
C GLN A 387 -11.62 -21.46 6.83
N ALA A 388 -10.79 -21.80 5.84
CA ALA A 388 -10.86 -23.06 5.11
C ALA A 388 -10.50 -24.26 6.00
N GLU A 389 -9.53 -24.11 6.90
CA GLU A 389 -9.24 -25.10 7.94
C GLU A 389 -10.46 -25.33 8.86
N LEU A 390 -11.09 -24.25 9.33
CA LEU A 390 -12.31 -24.34 10.14
C LEU A 390 -13.49 -24.96 9.36
N ALA A 391 -13.63 -24.64 8.08
CA ALA A 391 -14.64 -25.23 7.20
C ALA A 391 -14.45 -26.75 7.09
N LEU A 392 -13.22 -27.19 6.83
CA LEU A 392 -12.87 -28.61 6.73
C LEU A 392 -13.15 -29.35 8.05
N ALA A 393 -12.75 -28.76 9.18
CA ALA A 393 -13.05 -29.30 10.51
C ALA A 393 -14.56 -29.40 10.81
N ALA A 394 -15.36 -28.51 10.23
CA ALA A 394 -16.82 -28.52 10.33
C ALA A 394 -17.51 -29.43 9.28
N GLY A 395 -16.75 -30.14 8.44
CA GLY A 395 -17.28 -31.00 7.38
C GLY A 395 -17.77 -30.25 6.13
N CYS A 396 -17.34 -29.00 5.94
CA CYS A 396 -17.65 -28.16 4.79
C CYS A 396 -16.51 -28.22 3.76
N ARG A 397 -16.80 -28.70 2.55
CA ARG A 397 -15.86 -28.75 1.43
C ARG A 397 -15.85 -27.41 0.69
N LEU A 398 -14.68 -26.78 0.58
CA LEU A 398 -14.51 -25.54 -0.19
C LEU A 398 -13.91 -25.84 -1.56
N VAL A 399 -14.53 -25.30 -2.61
CA VAL A 399 -14.09 -25.50 -4.01
C VAL A 399 -13.93 -24.16 -4.70
N ASN A 400 -12.78 -23.93 -5.32
CA ASN A 400 -12.56 -22.79 -6.21
C ASN A 400 -12.35 -23.31 -7.65
N PRO A 401 -13.25 -23.06 -8.59
CA PRO A 401 -13.14 -23.53 -9.97
C PRO A 401 -12.18 -22.72 -10.82
N SER A 402 -11.73 -21.55 -10.36
CA SER A 402 -10.85 -20.66 -11.12
C SER A 402 -9.41 -21.17 -11.07
N PRO A 403 -8.78 -21.49 -12.22
CA PRO A 403 -7.35 -21.76 -12.27
C PRO A 403 -6.51 -20.49 -12.02
N GLY A 404 -7.09 -19.31 -12.27
CA GLY A 404 -6.44 -18.01 -12.08
C GLY A 404 -6.47 -17.49 -10.65
N ALA A 405 -7.28 -18.07 -9.76
CA ALA A 405 -7.35 -17.66 -8.37
C ALA A 405 -6.13 -18.10 -7.57
N THR A 406 -5.84 -17.37 -6.50
CA THR A 406 -4.81 -17.69 -5.51
C THR A 406 -5.02 -19.09 -4.94
N ARG A 407 -3.96 -19.90 -4.92
CA ARG A 407 -3.96 -21.23 -4.32
C ARG A 407 -3.89 -21.11 -2.81
N ILE A 408 -4.96 -21.51 -2.14
CA ILE A 408 -5.10 -21.48 -0.68
C ILE A 408 -5.20 -22.91 -0.15
N ARG A 409 -4.52 -23.22 0.96
CA ARG A 409 -4.63 -24.55 1.56
C ARG A 409 -6.05 -24.81 2.03
N HIS A 410 -6.47 -26.08 1.98
CA HIS A 410 -7.83 -26.54 2.32
C HIS A 410 -8.95 -26.05 1.38
N ILE A 411 -8.62 -25.35 0.29
CA ILE A 411 -9.56 -25.03 -0.79
C ILE A 411 -9.17 -25.87 -2.01
N GLU A 412 -10.10 -26.67 -2.51
CA GLU A 412 -9.87 -27.57 -3.63
C GLU A 412 -10.06 -26.85 -4.96
N HIS A 413 -9.13 -27.04 -5.90
CA HIS A 413 -9.33 -26.59 -7.29
C HIS A 413 -10.01 -27.68 -8.11
N GLN A 414 -11.20 -27.38 -8.65
CA GLN A 414 -11.98 -28.30 -9.47
C GLN A 414 -12.77 -27.52 -10.55
N PRO A 415 -12.58 -27.82 -11.86
CA PRO A 415 -13.36 -27.20 -12.93
C PRO A 415 -14.86 -27.35 -12.74
N LEU A 416 -15.64 -26.37 -13.21
CA LEU A 416 -17.10 -26.29 -13.03
C LEU A 416 -17.82 -27.55 -13.52
N GLU A 417 -17.39 -28.14 -14.64
CA GLU A 417 -17.97 -29.36 -15.21
C GLU A 417 -17.83 -30.61 -14.32
N HIS A 418 -16.93 -30.58 -13.35
CA HIS A 418 -16.69 -31.71 -12.44
C HIS A 418 -17.32 -31.51 -11.05
N ILE A 419 -17.92 -30.34 -10.78
CA ILE A 419 -18.55 -30.07 -9.50
C ILE A 419 -19.87 -30.83 -9.40
N VAL A 420 -19.95 -31.74 -8.43
CA VAL A 420 -21.16 -32.51 -8.13
C VAL A 420 -22.06 -31.71 -7.20
N LEU A 421 -23.31 -31.53 -7.59
CA LEU A 421 -24.38 -30.96 -6.76
C LEU A 421 -25.27 -32.07 -6.18
N PRO A 422 -25.87 -31.86 -4.99
CA PRO A 422 -26.82 -32.82 -4.42
C PRO A 422 -28.00 -33.09 -5.37
N ASP A 423 -28.49 -34.34 -5.38
CA ASP A 423 -29.67 -34.74 -6.15
C ASP A 423 -30.94 -34.10 -5.58
N GLY A 424 -31.70 -33.40 -6.42
CA GLY A 424 -32.95 -32.74 -6.04
C GLY A 424 -32.82 -31.21 -5.92
N GLN A 425 -33.97 -30.52 -5.96
CA GLN A 425 -33.99 -29.05 -5.82
C GLN A 425 -33.80 -28.66 -4.36
N ARG A 426 -33.04 -27.58 -4.12
CA ARG A 426 -32.87 -27.00 -2.78
C ARG A 426 -34.22 -26.49 -2.29
N GLU A 427 -34.62 -26.87 -1.08
CA GLU A 427 -35.70 -26.17 -0.39
C GLU A 427 -35.25 -24.75 0.00
N PRO A 428 -35.96 -23.68 -0.44
CA PRO A 428 -35.62 -22.33 -0.04
C PRO A 428 -35.70 -22.15 1.49
N LEU A 429 -34.74 -21.40 2.04
CA LEU A 429 -34.73 -21.11 3.47
C LEU A 429 -35.95 -20.24 3.84
N ALA A 430 -36.74 -20.69 4.82
CA ALA A 430 -37.90 -19.96 5.34
C ALA A 430 -37.45 -18.80 6.24
N ILE A 431 -36.98 -17.71 5.63
CA ILE A 431 -36.47 -16.53 6.33
C ILE A 431 -37.50 -15.96 7.31
N ASP A 432 -38.77 -15.87 6.93
CA ASP A 432 -39.83 -15.35 7.79
C ASP A 432 -39.99 -16.18 9.07
N THR A 433 -39.80 -17.50 8.99
CA THR A 433 -39.82 -18.39 10.16
C THR A 433 -38.63 -18.13 11.08
N LEU A 434 -37.43 -17.95 10.52
CA LEU A 434 -36.23 -17.62 11.32
C LEU A 434 -36.36 -16.25 12.01
N LEU A 435 -37.04 -15.31 11.36
CA LEU A 435 -37.22 -13.96 11.87
C LEU A 435 -38.47 -13.78 12.74
N ALA A 436 -39.34 -14.79 12.85
CA ALA A 436 -40.57 -14.73 13.63
C ALA A 436 -40.38 -14.29 15.10
N PRO A 437 -39.29 -14.66 15.82
CA PRO A 437 -39.04 -14.16 17.18
C PRO A 437 -38.79 -12.64 17.26
N TYR A 438 -38.39 -12.01 16.15
CA TYR A 438 -37.92 -10.61 16.10
C TYR A 438 -39.03 -9.63 15.74
N THR A 439 -40.10 -9.69 16.54
CA THR A 439 -41.30 -8.85 16.40
C THR A 439 -41.00 -7.36 16.57
N PRO A 440 -41.91 -6.46 16.15
CA PRO A 440 -41.80 -5.03 16.46
C PRO A 440 -41.58 -4.75 17.96
N ALA A 441 -42.20 -5.54 18.86
CA ALA A 441 -42.00 -5.44 20.29
C ALA A 441 -40.56 -5.78 20.72
N TYR A 442 -39.98 -6.85 20.17
CA TYR A 442 -38.57 -7.19 20.39
C TYR A 442 -37.66 -6.05 19.94
N ARG A 443 -37.87 -5.52 18.72
CA ARG A 443 -37.07 -4.42 18.16
C ARG A 443 -37.14 -3.17 19.04
N ALA A 444 -38.33 -2.82 19.53
CA ALA A 444 -38.53 -1.70 20.44
C ALA A 444 -37.80 -1.90 21.78
N GLN A 445 -37.83 -3.12 22.33
CA GLN A 445 -37.06 -3.45 23.55
C GLN A 445 -35.54 -3.32 23.32
N ALA A 446 -35.04 -3.89 22.23
CA ALA A 446 -33.62 -3.81 21.85
C ALA A 446 -33.16 -2.36 21.65
N LEU A 447 -34.00 -1.49 21.09
CA LEU A 447 -33.74 -0.04 20.96
C LEU A 447 -33.69 0.65 22.33
N ARG A 448 -34.62 0.35 23.24
CA ARG A 448 -34.63 0.93 24.60
C ARG A 448 -33.39 0.51 25.41
N GLN A 449 -32.96 -0.75 25.29
CA GLN A 449 -31.70 -1.23 25.88
C GLN A 449 -30.51 -0.48 25.31
N GLY A 450 -30.42 -0.37 23.98
CA GLY A 450 -29.35 0.40 23.32
C GLY A 450 -29.32 1.86 23.77
N MET A 451 -30.47 2.49 23.94
CA MET A 451 -30.57 3.86 24.43
C MET A 451 -30.13 4.00 25.89
N ALA A 452 -30.35 2.99 26.75
CA ALA A 452 -29.85 2.98 28.12
C ALA A 452 -28.31 2.90 28.15
N GLU A 453 -27.72 2.03 27.33
CA GLU A 453 -26.25 1.91 27.20
C GLU A 453 -25.63 3.20 26.65
N LEU A 454 -26.23 3.80 25.62
CA LEU A 454 -25.79 5.11 25.09
C LEU A 454 -25.83 6.20 26.17
N ARG A 455 -26.85 6.23 27.03
CA ARG A 455 -26.91 7.19 28.16
C ARG A 455 -25.80 6.96 29.17
N ARG A 456 -25.48 5.69 29.48
CA ARG A 456 -24.37 5.32 30.36
C ARG A 456 -23.03 5.79 29.79
N LEU A 457 -22.74 5.46 28.53
CA LEU A 457 -21.51 5.88 27.85
C LEU A 457 -21.39 7.41 27.80
N ARG A 458 -22.46 8.12 27.42
CA ARG A 458 -22.47 9.60 27.43
C ARG A 458 -22.10 10.17 28.79
N HIS A 459 -22.65 9.62 29.87
CA HIS A 459 -22.34 10.07 31.22
C HIS A 459 -20.86 9.84 31.56
N GLN A 460 -20.32 8.67 31.25
CA GLN A 460 -18.91 8.35 31.49
C GLN A 460 -17.99 9.29 30.71
N PHE A 461 -18.24 9.52 29.41
CA PHE A 461 -17.42 10.42 28.60
C PHE A 461 -17.45 11.86 29.14
N ARG A 462 -18.60 12.38 29.58
CA ARG A 462 -18.69 13.72 30.21
C ARG A 462 -17.95 13.80 31.55
N GLU A 463 -17.99 12.74 32.36
CA GLU A 463 -17.23 12.73 33.61
C GLU A 463 -15.72 12.69 33.37
N ILE A 464 -15.28 11.94 32.36
CA ILE A 464 -13.89 11.90 31.91
C ILE A 464 -13.44 13.27 31.39
N GLU A 465 -14.22 13.91 30.52
CA GLU A 465 -13.94 15.25 29.98
C GLU A 465 -13.70 16.26 31.11
N LYS A 466 -14.57 16.28 32.13
CA LYS A 466 -14.40 17.11 33.34
C LYS A 466 -13.12 16.79 34.09
N LEU A 467 -12.81 15.50 34.28
CA LEU A 467 -11.58 15.05 34.94
C LEU A 467 -10.33 15.50 34.18
N CYS A 468 -10.33 15.45 32.86
CA CYS A 468 -9.23 15.93 32.02
C CYS A 468 -9.05 17.46 32.14
N HIS A 469 -10.15 18.23 32.16
CA HIS A 469 -10.07 19.68 32.42
C HIS A 469 -9.57 20.01 33.83
N GLU A 470 -9.91 19.20 34.83
CA GLU A 470 -9.30 19.30 36.17
C GLU A 470 -7.81 18.97 36.14
N ALA A 471 -7.41 17.88 35.47
CA ALA A 471 -6.02 17.45 35.35
C ALA A 471 -5.16 18.54 34.70
N ARG A 472 -5.61 19.18 33.62
CA ARG A 472 -4.92 20.33 32.99
C ARG A 472 -4.71 21.48 33.97
N ARG A 473 -5.72 21.82 34.78
CA ARG A 473 -5.60 22.87 35.81
C ARG A 473 -4.58 22.51 36.89
N TRP A 474 -4.52 21.24 37.30
CA TRP A 474 -3.52 20.78 38.27
C TRP A 474 -2.12 20.71 37.66
N ASN A 475 -1.98 20.22 36.43
CA ASN A 475 -0.73 20.17 35.69
C ASN A 475 -0.07 21.56 35.57
N HIS A 476 -0.84 22.59 35.21
CA HIS A 476 -0.36 23.98 35.22
C HIS A 476 0.11 24.48 36.59
N ARG A 477 -0.52 24.03 37.69
CA ARG A 477 -0.18 24.45 39.06
C ARG A 477 1.03 23.72 39.62
N ILE A 478 1.29 22.48 39.21
CA ILE A 478 2.46 21.70 39.64
C ILE A 478 3.76 22.38 39.17
N TYR A 479 3.75 22.99 37.99
CA TYR A 479 4.94 23.53 37.32
C TYR A 479 4.94 25.07 37.21
N ARG A 480 4.26 25.77 38.13
CA ARG A 480 4.07 27.24 38.08
C ARG A 480 5.23 28.03 38.69
N ASP A 481 5.90 27.49 39.71
CA ASP A 481 7.00 28.17 40.42
C ASP A 481 8.29 27.35 40.32
N LYS A 482 9.42 28.01 40.01
CA LYS A 482 10.76 27.43 39.80
C LYS A 482 11.39 26.76 41.06
N GLY A 483 10.61 26.20 41.99
CA GLY A 483 11.15 25.69 43.24
C GLY A 483 10.27 24.82 44.13
N GLY A 484 9.16 24.23 43.67
CA GLY A 484 8.40 23.34 44.57
C GLY A 484 7.38 22.43 43.92
N HIS A 485 7.63 21.12 43.97
CA HIS A 485 6.61 20.09 43.77
C HIS A 485 5.59 20.14 44.93
N ASP A 486 4.49 20.90 44.83
CA ASP A 486 3.42 20.81 45.84
C ASP A 486 2.77 19.43 45.74
N LEU A 487 3.20 18.52 46.63
CA LEU A 487 2.75 17.14 46.79
C LEU A 487 1.21 17.03 46.86
N ARG A 488 0.50 18.09 47.26
CA ARG A 488 -0.97 18.10 47.29
C ARG A 488 -1.59 18.08 45.90
N PHE A 489 -1.00 18.77 44.92
CA PHE A 489 -1.51 18.78 43.55
C PHE A 489 -1.17 17.47 42.82
N LYS A 490 0.03 16.91 43.07
CA LYS A 490 0.40 15.58 42.58
C LYS A 490 -0.59 14.52 43.08
N LYS A 491 -0.90 14.48 44.38
CA LYS A 491 -1.92 13.59 44.96
C LYS A 491 -3.32 13.77 44.34
N ARG A 492 -3.68 14.97 43.87
CA ARG A 492 -4.95 15.20 43.16
C ARG A 492 -4.91 14.65 41.74
N MET A 493 -3.78 14.79 41.05
CA MET A 493 -3.55 14.22 39.73
C MET A 493 -3.57 12.68 39.78
N ASP A 494 -2.86 12.07 40.74
CA ASP A 494 -2.87 10.62 40.96
C ASP A 494 -4.29 10.07 41.20
N LYS A 495 -5.14 10.84 41.90
CA LYS A 495 -6.56 10.49 42.10
C LYS A 495 -7.37 10.56 40.82
N ILE A 496 -7.06 11.50 39.92
CA ILE A 496 -7.72 11.60 38.62
C ILE A 496 -7.32 10.40 37.77
N GLU A 497 -6.03 10.11 37.65
CA GLU A 497 -5.52 8.95 36.89
C GLU A 497 -6.13 7.63 37.41
N ASN A 498 -6.12 7.41 38.73
CA ASN A 498 -6.78 6.24 39.32
C ASN A 498 -8.28 6.15 39.00
N ARG A 499 -8.99 7.29 38.88
CA ARG A 499 -10.40 7.28 38.48
C ARG A 499 -10.54 6.93 37.00
N LEU A 500 -9.71 7.48 36.13
CA LEU A 500 -9.73 7.16 34.69
C LEU A 500 -9.48 5.68 34.45
N ASP A 501 -8.49 5.10 35.14
CA ASP A 501 -8.05 3.72 34.93
C ASP A 501 -8.96 2.70 35.59
N ARG A 502 -9.40 2.94 36.84
CA ARG A 502 -10.16 1.94 37.61
C ARG A 502 -11.68 2.07 37.46
N ARG A 503 -12.21 3.28 37.29
CA ARG A 503 -13.66 3.51 37.25
C ARG A 503 -14.20 3.53 35.83
N TYR A 504 -13.39 3.93 34.85
CA TYR A 504 -13.83 4.07 33.46
C TYR A 504 -12.90 3.38 32.43
N PRO A 505 -12.44 2.13 32.67
CA PRO A 505 -11.45 1.48 31.80
C PRO A 505 -11.91 1.37 30.33
N GLU A 506 -13.17 1.01 30.10
CA GLU A 506 -13.73 0.81 28.75
C GLU A 506 -13.86 2.14 28.00
N ALA A 507 -14.45 3.16 28.65
CA ALA A 507 -14.60 4.50 28.07
C ALA A 507 -13.24 5.15 27.78
N THR A 508 -12.26 4.96 28.67
CA THR A 508 -10.86 5.37 28.46
C THR A 508 -10.26 4.70 27.23
N ARG A 509 -10.47 3.38 27.04
CA ARG A 509 -9.98 2.65 25.86
C ARG A 509 -10.60 3.20 24.58
N MET A 510 -11.90 3.48 24.56
CA MET A 510 -12.59 4.07 23.40
C MET A 510 -12.04 5.46 23.05
N ILE A 511 -11.80 6.30 24.06
CA ILE A 511 -11.23 7.64 23.85
C ILE A 511 -9.82 7.56 23.25
N LYS A 512 -8.98 6.65 23.79
CA LYS A 512 -7.63 6.43 23.27
C LYS A 512 -7.65 5.86 21.85
N HIS A 513 -8.59 4.95 21.55
CA HIS A 513 -8.77 4.39 20.21
C HIS A 513 -9.18 5.48 19.20
N LEU A 514 -10.17 6.32 19.53
CA LEU A 514 -10.60 7.43 18.66
C LEU A 514 -9.47 8.45 18.45
N GLY A 515 -8.74 8.77 19.52
CA GLY A 515 -7.69 9.79 19.54
C GLY A 515 -6.29 9.29 19.22
N LEU A 516 -6.12 8.07 18.71
CA LEU A 516 -4.82 7.39 18.61
C LEU A 516 -3.77 8.27 17.92
N ALA A 517 -4.09 8.86 16.77
CA ALA A 517 -3.17 9.73 16.04
C ALA A 517 -2.72 10.95 16.86
N GLY A 518 -3.58 11.50 17.72
CA GLY A 518 -3.24 12.60 18.62
C GLY A 518 -2.30 12.16 19.74
N PHE A 519 -2.54 10.98 20.34
CA PHE A 519 -1.66 10.43 21.37
C PHE A 519 -0.29 10.02 20.83
N LEU A 520 -0.22 9.47 19.62
CA LEU A 520 1.05 9.09 18.99
C LEU A 520 1.97 10.28 18.75
N ARG A 521 1.44 11.47 18.44
CA ARG A 521 2.24 12.71 18.29
C ARG A 521 2.91 13.17 19.59
N LEU A 522 2.52 12.60 20.74
CA LEU A 522 3.11 12.92 22.04
C LEU A 522 4.31 12.04 22.39
N ILE A 523 4.57 11.01 21.59
CA ILE A 523 5.74 10.15 21.73
C ILE A 523 6.97 10.95 21.31
N LYS A 524 8.04 10.90 22.12
CA LYS A 524 9.35 11.45 21.78
C LYS A 524 10.39 10.33 21.86
N PRO A 525 10.96 9.91 20.73
CA PRO A 525 11.96 8.87 20.73
C PRO A 525 13.21 9.26 21.53
N GLY A 526 13.80 8.30 22.24
CA GLY A 526 15.10 8.45 22.89
C GLY A 526 15.19 9.37 24.12
N LYS A 527 14.08 9.91 24.65
CA LYS A 527 14.05 10.62 25.95
C LYS A 527 12.79 10.25 26.73
N GLY A 528 12.97 9.62 27.89
CA GLY A 528 11.86 9.29 28.79
C GLY A 528 11.34 10.52 29.56
N PRO A 529 10.20 10.42 30.24
CA PRO A 529 9.69 11.48 31.12
C PRO A 529 10.70 11.94 32.18
N ASP A 530 11.62 11.06 32.56
CA ASP A 530 12.69 11.31 33.54
C ASP A 530 13.78 12.26 33.02
N ASP A 531 13.94 12.39 31.69
CA ASP A 531 14.93 13.25 31.04
C ASP A 531 14.38 14.64 30.68
N TRP A 532 13.10 14.90 30.97
CA TRP A 532 12.41 16.10 30.52
C TRP A 532 12.47 17.22 31.55
N THR A 533 12.61 18.45 31.06
CA THR A 533 12.53 19.62 31.93
C THR A 533 11.11 19.79 32.51
N PRO A 534 10.94 20.47 33.66
CA PRO A 534 9.61 20.77 34.21
C PRO A 534 8.69 21.47 33.20
N ASP A 535 9.23 22.32 32.32
CA ASP A 535 8.47 22.97 31.26
C ASP A 535 8.02 21.99 30.16
N GLN A 536 8.86 21.02 29.80
CA GLN A 536 8.53 19.96 28.85
C GLN A 536 7.47 19.01 29.41
N LEU A 537 7.62 18.60 30.68
CA LEU A 537 6.62 17.78 31.39
C LEU A 537 5.27 18.51 31.49
N ARG A 538 5.27 19.81 31.80
CA ARG A 538 4.04 20.63 31.81
C ARG A 538 3.39 20.65 30.43
N ALA A 539 4.15 20.98 29.38
CA ALA A 539 3.63 21.08 28.03
C ALA A 539 3.03 19.74 27.54
N TRP A 540 3.76 18.65 27.77
CA TRP A 540 3.28 17.31 27.43
C TRP A 540 2.02 16.94 28.20
N GLY A 541 1.99 17.15 29.52
CA GLY A 541 0.81 16.84 30.34
C GLY A 541 -0.41 17.65 29.92
N ASP A 542 -0.23 18.92 29.55
CA ASP A 542 -1.34 19.75 29.09
C ASP A 542 -1.92 19.23 27.76
N GLU A 543 -1.03 18.87 26.84
CA GLU A 543 -1.39 18.34 25.54
C GLU A 543 -2.04 16.96 25.64
N TYR A 544 -1.50 16.06 26.46
CA TYR A 544 -2.07 14.74 26.74
C TYR A 544 -3.52 14.83 27.21
N TYR A 545 -3.78 15.65 28.24
CA TYR A 545 -5.13 15.80 28.76
C TYR A 545 -6.03 16.65 27.85
N ARG A 546 -5.47 17.51 26.98
CA ARG A 546 -6.23 18.21 25.93
C ARG A 546 -6.75 17.22 24.87
N VAL A 547 -5.86 16.42 24.29
CA VAL A 547 -6.23 15.37 23.31
C VAL A 547 -7.26 14.43 23.91
N TYR A 548 -7.09 14.03 25.18
CA TYR A 548 -8.04 13.20 25.90
C TYR A 548 -9.43 13.84 26.02
N ALA A 549 -9.51 15.09 26.47
CA ALA A 549 -10.77 15.82 26.66
C ALA A 549 -11.51 16.03 25.33
N GLU A 550 -10.79 16.39 24.26
CA GLU A 550 -11.36 16.61 22.93
C GLU A 550 -11.99 15.33 22.36
N ASN A 551 -11.30 14.19 22.50
CA ASN A 551 -11.84 12.90 22.05
C ASN A 551 -13.02 12.42 22.92
N ALA A 552 -13.01 12.72 24.23
CA ALA A 552 -14.18 12.49 25.09
C ALA A 552 -15.40 13.31 24.64
N ALA A 553 -15.20 14.60 24.35
CA ALA A 553 -16.25 15.49 23.83
C ALA A 553 -16.76 15.03 22.45
N ALA A 554 -15.87 14.59 21.57
CA ALA A 554 -16.24 14.03 20.27
C ALA A 554 -17.15 12.79 20.41
N LEU A 555 -16.86 11.89 21.35
CA LEU A 555 -17.70 10.73 21.66
C LEU A 555 -19.04 11.12 22.30
N VAL A 556 -19.09 12.15 23.14
CA VAL A 556 -20.36 12.71 23.64
C VAL A 556 -21.24 13.17 22.49
N ASN A 557 -20.67 13.95 21.56
CA ASN A 557 -21.39 14.44 20.38
C ASN A 557 -21.86 13.30 19.47
N LEU A 558 -21.03 12.28 19.26
CA LEU A 558 -21.40 11.08 18.53
C LEU A 558 -22.60 10.39 19.18
N VAL A 559 -22.52 10.11 20.48
CA VAL A 559 -23.59 9.43 21.23
C VAL A 559 -24.88 10.25 21.22
N ASP A 560 -24.81 11.58 21.35
CA ASP A 560 -26.01 12.42 21.29
C ASP A 560 -26.69 12.36 19.91
N ARG A 561 -25.94 12.34 18.80
CA ARG A 561 -26.53 12.10 17.46
C ARG A 561 -27.15 10.71 17.33
N VAL A 562 -26.49 9.68 17.84
CA VAL A 562 -26.99 8.29 17.77
C VAL A 562 -28.25 8.09 18.62
N ARG A 563 -28.39 8.84 19.72
CA ARG A 563 -29.62 8.84 20.51
C ARG A 563 -30.82 9.39 19.74
N VAL A 564 -30.65 10.49 19.00
CA VAL A 564 -31.69 11.01 18.11
C VAL A 564 -32.08 9.97 17.06
N LYS A 565 -31.08 9.29 16.48
CA LYS A 565 -31.31 8.15 15.58
C LYS A 565 -32.12 7.04 16.25
N ALA A 566 -31.79 6.64 17.47
CA ALA A 566 -32.53 5.61 18.22
C ALA A 566 -33.99 6.02 18.52
N GLU A 567 -34.21 7.29 18.85
CA GLU A 567 -35.55 7.86 19.07
C GLU A 567 -36.37 7.85 17.76
N SER A 568 -35.75 8.17 16.63
CA SER A 568 -36.36 8.06 15.30
C SER A 568 -36.72 6.61 14.95
N ARG A 569 -35.87 5.61 15.26
CA ARG A 569 -36.20 4.18 15.07
C ARG A 569 -37.33 3.69 15.95
N LEU A 570 -37.46 4.20 17.17
CA LEU A 570 -38.59 3.88 18.04
C LEU A 570 -39.90 4.42 17.48
N GLU A 571 -39.86 5.61 16.89
CA GLU A 571 -41.01 6.23 16.22
C GLU A 571 -41.45 5.43 14.98
N GLU A 572 -40.51 4.92 14.18
CA GLU A 572 -40.82 4.02 13.05
C GLU A 572 -41.66 2.79 13.48
N LEU A 573 -41.51 2.34 14.73
CA LEU A 573 -42.24 1.20 15.30
C LEU A 573 -43.55 1.59 16.00
N ALA A 574 -43.87 2.88 16.13
CA ALA A 574 -45.10 3.31 16.76
C ALA A 574 -46.33 2.89 15.92
N GLU A 575 -47.46 2.67 16.60
CA GLU A 575 -48.75 2.42 15.93
C GLU A 575 -49.18 3.65 15.12
N GLU A 576 -49.03 4.82 15.73
CA GLU A 576 -49.31 6.14 15.15
C GLU A 576 -48.03 7.00 15.17
N PRO A 577 -47.17 6.88 14.14
CA PRO A 577 -45.91 7.62 14.08
C PRO A 577 -46.10 9.08 13.68
N ASP A 578 -45.20 9.95 14.13
CA ASP A 578 -45.11 11.33 13.68
C ASP A 578 -44.58 11.42 12.24
N LEU A 579 -45.53 11.47 11.30
CA LEU A 579 -45.29 11.52 9.85
C LEU A 579 -44.70 12.86 9.37
N GLU A 580 -44.65 13.89 10.21
CA GLU A 580 -43.97 15.16 9.88
C GLU A 580 -42.53 15.18 10.39
N ARG A 581 -42.26 14.52 11.52
CA ARG A 581 -40.91 14.39 12.09
C ARG A 581 -40.04 13.41 11.33
N LEU A 582 -40.55 12.20 11.04
CA LEU A 582 -39.77 11.12 10.43
C LEU A 582 -39.05 11.51 9.12
N PRO A 583 -39.70 12.16 8.13
CA PRO A 583 -39.01 12.61 6.92
C PRO A 583 -37.88 13.61 7.20
N THR A 584 -38.04 14.47 8.21
CA THR A 584 -37.00 15.43 8.62
C THR A 584 -35.80 14.69 9.22
N ASP A 585 -36.06 13.77 10.15
CA ASP A 585 -35.01 12.97 10.80
C ASP A 585 -34.18 12.19 9.76
N TRP A 586 -34.81 11.57 8.78
CA TRP A 586 -34.12 10.80 7.74
C TRP A 586 -33.29 11.67 6.81
N ALA A 587 -33.78 12.86 6.45
CA ALA A 587 -33.04 13.83 5.64
C ALA A 587 -31.78 14.33 6.36
N GLU A 588 -31.91 14.73 7.64
CA GLU A 588 -30.78 15.20 8.46
C GLU A 588 -29.72 14.11 8.68
N MET A 589 -30.14 12.85 8.75
CA MET A 589 -29.26 11.69 8.85
C MET A 589 -28.67 11.25 7.50
N GLY A 590 -29.08 11.84 6.38
CA GLY A 590 -28.62 11.47 5.04
C GLY A 590 -29.05 10.06 4.62
N ILE A 591 -30.23 9.62 5.03
CA ILE A 591 -30.77 8.27 4.75
C ILE A 591 -32.18 8.32 4.11
N PRO A 592 -32.37 9.04 2.99
CA PRO A 592 -33.68 9.28 2.39
C PRO A 592 -34.44 8.01 1.95
N GLY A 593 -33.73 6.94 1.61
CA GLY A 593 -34.27 5.62 1.25
C GLY A 593 -35.04 4.92 2.38
N ARG A 594 -34.89 5.38 3.63
CA ARG A 594 -35.76 4.95 4.74
C ARG A 594 -37.23 5.24 4.48
N ALA A 595 -37.55 6.33 3.79
CA ALA A 595 -38.92 6.68 3.42
C ALA A 595 -39.57 5.55 2.60
N ARG A 596 -38.88 5.04 1.58
CA ARG A 596 -39.34 3.91 0.75
C ARG A 596 -39.54 2.65 1.59
N ARG A 597 -38.55 2.32 2.43
CA ARG A 597 -38.59 1.13 3.29
C ARG A 597 -39.78 1.19 4.25
N PHE A 598 -39.97 2.32 4.92
CA PHE A 598 -41.02 2.53 5.91
C PHE A 598 -42.42 2.34 5.29
N LEU A 599 -42.69 2.96 4.14
CA LEU A 599 -43.99 2.83 3.46
C LEU A 599 -44.27 1.40 2.99
N ARG A 600 -43.24 0.65 2.60
CA ARG A 600 -43.41 -0.76 2.20
C ARG A 600 -43.65 -1.68 3.40
N GLU A 601 -42.99 -1.43 4.53
CA GLU A 601 -43.20 -2.20 5.77
C GLU A 601 -44.53 -1.85 6.47
N ARG A 602 -45.11 -0.68 6.18
CA ARG A 602 -46.34 -0.15 6.79
C ARG A 602 -47.36 0.27 5.72
N PRO A 603 -47.88 -0.65 4.90
CA PRO A 603 -48.82 -0.32 3.81
C PRO A 603 -50.11 0.36 4.32
N GLU A 604 -50.54 0.07 5.55
CA GLU A 604 -51.68 0.71 6.20
C GLU A 604 -51.45 2.20 6.47
N ILE A 605 -50.20 2.61 6.74
CA ILE A 605 -49.82 4.02 6.90
C ILE A 605 -49.72 4.68 5.52
N ALA A 606 -49.13 4.00 4.55
CA ALA A 606 -48.98 4.52 3.19
C ALA A 606 -50.34 4.90 2.57
N ALA A 607 -51.39 4.12 2.85
CA ALA A 607 -52.75 4.35 2.33
C ALA A 607 -53.48 5.57 2.91
N ARG A 608 -53.04 6.09 4.06
CA ARG A 608 -53.72 7.19 4.80
C ARG A 608 -52.96 8.51 4.79
N LEU A 609 -51.84 8.60 4.07
CA LEU A 609 -51.05 9.83 4.00
C LEU A 609 -51.86 10.96 3.35
N THR A 610 -51.70 12.18 3.88
CA THR A 610 -52.23 13.37 3.23
C THR A 610 -51.43 13.72 1.96
N PRO A 611 -51.97 14.49 1.02
CA PRO A 611 -51.23 14.92 -0.18
C PRO A 611 -49.90 15.64 0.15
N LYS A 612 -49.87 16.42 1.24
CA LYS A 612 -48.65 17.10 1.71
C LYS A 612 -47.60 16.08 2.18
N GLN A 613 -48.02 15.06 2.94
CA GLN A 613 -47.11 14.01 3.43
C GLN A 613 -46.58 13.16 2.28
N HIS A 614 -47.44 12.75 1.35
CA HIS A 614 -47.01 12.06 0.12
C HIS A 614 -45.90 12.83 -0.59
N HIS A 615 -46.08 14.14 -0.80
CA HIS A 615 -45.07 14.96 -1.45
C HIS A 615 -43.71 14.97 -0.71
N ARG A 616 -43.71 14.97 0.63
CA ARG A 616 -42.48 14.92 1.43
C ARG A 616 -41.78 13.57 1.28
N PHE A 617 -42.53 12.46 1.41
CA PHE A 617 -41.98 11.12 1.22
C PHE A 617 -41.45 10.92 -0.20
N ASP A 618 -42.20 11.32 -1.23
CA ASP A 618 -41.79 11.21 -2.63
C ASP A 618 -40.53 12.03 -2.94
N THR A 619 -40.33 13.15 -2.25
CA THR A 619 -39.11 13.96 -2.40
C THR A 619 -37.89 13.21 -1.90
N LEU A 620 -37.96 12.57 -0.72
CA LEU A 620 -36.87 11.71 -0.22
C LEU A 620 -36.65 10.50 -1.13
N ILE A 621 -37.73 9.87 -1.60
CA ILE A 621 -37.62 8.71 -2.49
C ILE A 621 -36.92 9.09 -3.81
N ARG A 622 -37.24 10.27 -4.38
CA ARG A 622 -36.52 10.79 -5.56
C ARG A 622 -35.07 11.12 -5.28
N GLU A 623 -34.76 11.72 -4.13
CA GLU A 623 -33.38 11.97 -3.70
C GLU A 623 -32.60 10.65 -3.60
N PHE A 624 -33.19 9.63 -3.00
CA PHE A 624 -32.61 8.30 -2.89
C PHE A 624 -32.34 7.66 -4.26
N ASP A 625 -33.29 7.74 -5.19
CA ASP A 625 -33.10 7.25 -6.56
C ASP A 625 -31.97 8.00 -7.29
N GLN A 626 -31.84 9.31 -7.07
CA GLN A 626 -30.73 10.09 -7.62
C GLN A 626 -29.38 9.66 -7.02
N GLN A 627 -29.31 9.40 -5.72
CA GLN A 627 -28.09 8.91 -5.06
C GLN A 627 -27.64 7.56 -5.65
N ILE A 628 -28.58 6.63 -5.88
CA ILE A 628 -28.27 5.34 -6.49
C ILE A 628 -27.87 5.50 -7.96
N ALA A 629 -28.58 6.34 -8.73
CA ALA A 629 -28.31 6.54 -10.15
C ALA A 629 -27.00 7.31 -10.45
N SER A 630 -26.45 8.05 -9.47
CA SER A 630 -25.23 8.84 -9.68
C SER A 630 -24.05 7.98 -10.15
N ARG A 631 -23.34 8.43 -11.19
CA ARG A 631 -22.17 7.73 -11.78
C ARG A 631 -20.86 8.51 -11.62
N ASP A 632 -20.93 9.71 -11.05
CA ASP A 632 -19.79 10.55 -10.69
C ASP A 632 -19.56 10.44 -9.20
N THR A 633 -18.79 9.43 -8.82
CA THR A 633 -18.52 9.07 -7.43
C THR A 633 -17.06 9.36 -7.09
N THR A 634 -16.79 9.53 -5.79
CA THR A 634 -15.41 9.71 -5.29
C THR A 634 -14.55 8.50 -5.64
N HIS A 635 -15.13 7.28 -5.54
CA HIS A 635 -14.45 6.04 -5.95
C HIS A 635 -13.98 6.09 -7.40
N ARG A 636 -14.87 6.43 -8.33
CA ARG A 636 -14.56 6.41 -9.76
C ARG A 636 -13.49 7.44 -10.12
N ARG A 637 -13.48 8.60 -9.47
CA ARG A 637 -12.41 9.61 -9.61
C ARG A 637 -11.08 9.06 -9.10
N ALA A 638 -11.05 8.48 -7.90
CA ALA A 638 -9.84 7.90 -7.32
C ALA A 638 -9.30 6.71 -8.12
N VAL A 639 -10.17 5.86 -8.69
CA VAL A 639 -9.76 4.74 -9.55
C VAL A 639 -9.13 5.26 -10.84
N ARG A 640 -9.72 6.28 -11.50
CA ARG A 640 -9.13 6.91 -12.69
C ARG A 640 -7.74 7.49 -12.43
N GLU A 641 -7.53 8.07 -11.25
CA GLU A 641 -6.22 8.62 -10.85
C GLU A 641 -5.17 7.54 -10.53
N ARG A 642 -5.57 6.28 -10.26
CA ARG A 642 -4.68 5.17 -9.91
C ARG A 642 -4.10 4.40 -11.11
N HIS A 643 -4.54 4.68 -12.34
CA HIS A 643 -3.96 4.09 -13.55
C HIS A 643 -2.77 4.91 -14.05
N ASP A 644 -1.71 4.90 -13.25
CA ASP A 644 -0.42 5.45 -13.66
C ASP A 644 0.35 4.38 -14.44
N LEU A 645 0.56 4.62 -15.73
CA LEU A 645 1.41 3.78 -16.58
C LEU A 645 2.90 4.08 -16.38
N GLY A 646 3.26 5.16 -15.67
CA GLY A 646 4.63 5.57 -15.38
C GLY A 646 5.51 4.46 -14.81
N PRO A 647 5.08 3.73 -13.77
CA PRO A 647 5.87 2.64 -13.19
C PRO A 647 6.05 1.41 -14.09
N VAL A 648 5.25 1.25 -15.15
CA VAL A 648 5.29 0.07 -16.03
C VAL A 648 6.65 -0.08 -16.72
N ARG A 649 7.31 1.04 -17.06
CA ARG A 649 8.69 1.02 -17.64
C ARG A 649 9.66 0.27 -16.73
N ALA A 650 9.67 0.59 -15.44
CA ALA A 650 10.58 -0.04 -14.47
C ALA A 650 10.32 -1.55 -14.37
N ARG A 651 9.05 -1.96 -14.44
CA ARG A 651 8.68 -3.38 -14.49
C ARG A 651 9.16 -4.06 -15.77
N LEU A 652 9.00 -3.44 -16.94
CA LEU A 652 9.49 -3.98 -18.22
C LEU A 652 11.01 -4.19 -18.18
N GLN A 653 11.76 -3.20 -17.69
CA GLN A 653 13.20 -3.31 -17.51
C GLN A 653 13.55 -4.48 -16.57
N LEU A 654 12.87 -4.61 -15.43
CA LEU A 654 13.09 -5.70 -14.49
C LEU A 654 12.88 -7.07 -15.15
N LEU A 655 11.75 -7.27 -15.83
CA LEU A 655 11.41 -8.54 -16.49
C LEU A 655 12.40 -8.88 -17.60
N PHE A 656 12.84 -7.87 -18.36
CA PHE A 656 13.85 -8.03 -19.40
C PHE A 656 15.21 -8.50 -18.82
N HIS A 657 15.70 -7.85 -17.76
CA HIS A 657 16.95 -8.26 -17.10
C HIS A 657 16.87 -9.64 -16.47
N GLN A 658 15.69 -10.00 -15.92
CA GLN A 658 15.43 -11.34 -15.37
C GLN A 658 15.19 -12.41 -16.46
N ARG A 659 15.11 -12.01 -17.74
CA ARG A 659 14.73 -12.87 -18.87
C ARG A 659 13.40 -13.60 -18.66
N ASN A 660 12.45 -12.95 -17.99
CA ASN A 660 11.14 -13.52 -17.68
C ASN A 660 10.19 -13.32 -18.87
N THR A 661 10.29 -14.20 -19.86
CA THR A 661 9.55 -14.08 -21.13
C THR A 661 8.05 -14.21 -20.95
N ALA A 662 7.59 -15.10 -20.07
CA ALA A 662 6.16 -15.36 -19.88
C ALA A 662 5.38 -14.11 -19.39
N GLU A 663 5.92 -13.39 -18.41
CA GLU A 663 5.28 -12.17 -17.91
C GLU A 663 5.45 -10.97 -18.84
N LEU A 664 6.53 -10.96 -19.61
CA LEU A 664 6.71 -9.96 -20.65
C LEU A 664 5.64 -10.14 -21.74
N ASP A 665 5.33 -11.39 -22.12
CA ASP A 665 4.24 -11.70 -23.05
C ASP A 665 2.88 -11.24 -22.49
N ASP A 666 2.59 -11.54 -21.23
CA ASP A 666 1.37 -11.10 -20.54
C ASP A 666 1.22 -9.56 -20.57
N LEU A 667 2.31 -8.81 -20.30
CA LEU A 667 2.31 -7.34 -20.37
C LEU A 667 2.12 -6.81 -21.79
N VAL A 668 2.73 -7.44 -22.80
CA VAL A 668 2.54 -7.05 -24.21
C VAL A 668 1.06 -7.21 -24.59
N ASP A 669 0.45 -8.34 -24.22
CA ASP A 669 -0.96 -8.60 -24.50
C ASP A 669 -1.89 -7.63 -23.74
N ALA A 670 -1.51 -7.23 -22.53
CA ALA A 670 -2.29 -6.29 -21.72
C ALA A 670 -2.17 -4.83 -22.17
N LEU A 671 -1.01 -4.41 -22.71
CA LEU A 671 -0.79 -3.06 -23.23
C LEU A 671 -1.44 -2.83 -24.59
N LYS A 672 -1.43 -3.85 -25.46
CA LYS A 672 -1.93 -3.77 -26.84
C LYS A 672 -3.35 -3.19 -27.03
N PRO A 673 -4.37 -3.53 -26.21
CA PRO A 673 -5.73 -3.03 -26.39
C PRO A 673 -5.94 -1.63 -25.81
N LEU A 674 -4.96 -1.01 -25.14
CA LEU A 674 -5.11 0.28 -24.48
C LEU A 674 -4.99 1.43 -25.48
N ASP A 675 -6.02 2.26 -25.58
CA ASP A 675 -6.04 3.47 -26.40
C ASP A 675 -5.42 4.65 -25.62
N ASP A 676 -4.10 4.59 -25.39
CA ASP A 676 -3.33 5.62 -24.68
C ASP A 676 -1.93 5.80 -25.31
N PRO A 677 -1.46 7.04 -25.56
CA PRO A 677 -0.15 7.28 -26.19
C PRO A 677 1.06 6.73 -25.42
N LEU A 678 1.01 6.75 -24.09
CA LEU A 678 2.05 6.18 -23.23
C LEU A 678 1.96 4.66 -23.23
N ALA A 679 0.76 4.08 -23.24
CA ALA A 679 0.58 2.63 -23.39
C ALA A 679 1.17 2.11 -24.71
N ASN A 680 0.99 2.84 -25.81
CA ASN A 680 1.54 2.47 -27.12
C ASN A 680 3.08 2.47 -27.11
N GLU A 681 3.72 3.48 -26.51
CA GLU A 681 5.19 3.48 -26.35
C GLU A 681 5.68 2.32 -25.49
N LEU A 682 4.99 2.05 -24.37
CA LEU A 682 5.31 0.93 -23.48
C LEU A 682 5.11 -0.40 -24.18
N TYR A 683 4.09 -0.53 -25.04
CA TYR A 683 3.85 -1.71 -25.87
C TYR A 683 5.02 -1.94 -26.83
N SER A 684 5.45 -0.92 -27.59
CA SER A 684 6.57 -1.04 -28.52
C SER A 684 7.86 -1.40 -27.78
N LEU A 685 8.12 -0.78 -26.62
CA LEU A 685 9.27 -1.12 -25.78
C LEU A 685 9.20 -2.58 -25.28
N ALA A 686 8.05 -3.03 -24.80
CA ALA A 686 7.83 -4.40 -24.34
C ALA A 686 7.98 -5.43 -25.48
N ALA A 687 7.43 -5.12 -26.65
CA ALA A 687 7.54 -5.94 -27.85
C ALA A 687 9.00 -6.04 -28.34
N ALA A 688 9.77 -4.96 -28.23
CA ALA A 688 11.20 -4.94 -28.51
C ALA A 688 11.99 -5.85 -27.57
N TYR A 689 11.78 -5.71 -26.25
CA TYR A 689 12.38 -6.61 -25.25
C TYR A 689 12.04 -8.08 -25.50
N ARG A 690 10.78 -8.38 -25.86
CA ARG A 690 10.35 -9.75 -26.17
C ARG A 690 11.07 -10.30 -27.39
N ALA A 691 11.11 -9.53 -28.48
CA ALA A 691 11.79 -9.93 -29.71
C ALA A 691 13.29 -10.13 -29.47
N GLU A 692 13.90 -9.28 -28.66
CA GLU A 692 15.32 -9.38 -28.32
C GLU A 692 15.63 -10.64 -27.51
N LEU A 693 14.84 -10.94 -26.47
CA LEU A 693 14.99 -12.18 -25.68
C LEU A 693 14.72 -13.44 -26.52
N ALA A 694 13.90 -13.34 -27.57
CA ALA A 694 13.67 -14.41 -28.53
C ALA A 694 14.79 -14.55 -29.59
N GLY A 695 15.81 -13.68 -29.56
CA GLY A 695 16.92 -13.67 -30.53
C GLY A 695 16.55 -13.10 -31.90
N MET A 696 15.45 -12.36 -32.01
CA MET A 696 14.94 -11.79 -33.26
C MET A 696 15.43 -10.34 -33.44
N THR A 697 16.74 -10.15 -33.63
CA THR A 697 17.40 -8.83 -33.61
C THR A 697 16.74 -7.79 -34.52
N ASN A 698 16.43 -8.13 -35.78
CA ASN A 698 15.81 -7.19 -36.72
C ASN A 698 14.41 -6.76 -36.28
N GLN A 699 13.66 -7.67 -35.67
CA GLN A 699 12.32 -7.36 -35.16
C GLN A 699 12.42 -6.51 -33.88
N ALA A 700 13.40 -6.78 -33.02
CA ALA A 700 13.67 -5.95 -31.85
C ALA A 700 14.02 -4.51 -32.24
N LEU A 701 14.94 -4.34 -33.20
CA LEU A 701 15.31 -3.03 -33.74
C LEU A 701 14.12 -2.29 -34.35
N ALA A 702 13.24 -2.98 -35.10
CA ALA A 702 12.03 -2.38 -35.64
C ALA A 702 11.10 -1.84 -34.54
N HIS A 703 10.89 -2.60 -33.46
CA HIS A 703 10.08 -2.15 -32.33
C HIS A 703 10.75 -1.04 -31.51
N TYR A 704 12.07 -1.05 -31.34
CA TYR A 704 12.77 0.10 -30.72
C TYR A 704 12.66 1.36 -31.58
N GLN A 705 12.68 1.21 -32.91
CA GLN A 705 12.48 2.34 -33.83
C GLN A 705 11.08 2.94 -33.70
N GLU A 706 10.03 2.12 -33.48
CA GLU A 706 8.67 2.63 -33.20
C GLU A 706 8.64 3.54 -31.95
N VAL A 707 9.45 3.24 -30.91
CA VAL A 707 9.58 4.09 -29.72
C VAL A 707 10.25 5.42 -30.07
N VAL A 708 11.28 5.39 -30.93
CA VAL A 708 11.97 6.59 -31.42
C VAL A 708 11.03 7.45 -32.26
N ASP A 709 10.32 6.84 -33.21
CA ASP A 709 9.38 7.52 -34.10
C ASP A 709 8.24 8.18 -33.32
N ALA A 710 7.75 7.54 -32.25
CA ALA A 710 6.74 8.11 -31.36
C ALA A 710 7.25 9.35 -30.62
N ALA A 711 8.52 9.36 -30.20
CA ALA A 711 9.15 10.53 -29.58
C ALA A 711 9.39 11.66 -30.58
N CYS A 712 9.75 11.33 -31.82
CA CYS A 712 9.88 12.30 -32.91
C CYS A 712 8.53 12.93 -33.30
N GLY A 713 7.45 12.15 -33.38
CA GLY A 713 6.13 12.65 -33.79
C GLY A 713 5.45 13.62 -32.80
N ARG A 714 5.91 13.69 -31.54
CA ARG A 714 5.47 14.67 -30.54
C ARG A 714 6.11 16.02 -30.70
N ALA A 715 7.37 16.03 -31.16
CA ALA A 715 8.01 17.24 -31.62
C ALA A 715 7.44 17.55 -33.01
N GLY A 716 6.88 18.73 -33.24
CA GLY A 716 6.58 19.13 -34.62
C GLY A 716 7.85 19.00 -35.49
N GLU A 717 7.72 19.01 -36.82
CA GLU A 717 8.84 18.89 -37.78
C GLU A 717 10.03 19.88 -37.55
N GLU A 718 9.88 20.84 -36.63
CA GLU A 718 10.87 21.86 -36.25
C GLU A 718 11.31 21.82 -34.76
N GLN A 719 10.87 20.87 -33.94
CA GLN A 719 11.25 20.75 -32.51
C GLN A 719 12.22 19.60 -32.23
N ALA A 720 13.13 19.79 -31.28
CA ALA A 720 14.06 18.75 -30.83
C ALA A 720 13.31 17.57 -30.18
N MET A 721 13.80 16.34 -30.39
CA MET A 721 13.22 15.12 -29.82
C MET A 721 13.07 15.25 -28.30
N GLU A 722 11.86 15.03 -27.77
CA GLU A 722 11.59 15.17 -26.34
C GLU A 722 12.29 14.03 -25.57
N PRO A 723 13.23 14.34 -24.65
CA PRO A 723 13.98 13.31 -23.95
C PRO A 723 13.06 12.61 -22.94
N THR A 724 12.66 11.39 -23.26
CA THR A 724 11.93 10.54 -22.34
C THR A 724 12.79 9.37 -21.87
N PRO A 725 12.57 8.84 -20.67
CA PRO A 725 13.35 7.69 -20.20
C PRO A 725 13.14 6.41 -21.03
N ARG A 726 12.00 6.27 -21.73
CA ARG A 726 11.74 5.14 -22.64
C ARG A 726 12.53 5.26 -23.94
N LEU A 727 12.64 6.47 -24.47
CA LEU A 727 13.48 6.78 -25.61
C LEU A 727 14.96 6.48 -25.30
N GLU A 728 15.43 6.88 -24.12
CA GLU A 728 16.78 6.56 -23.65
C GLU A 728 17.03 5.04 -23.62
N ASP A 729 16.09 4.27 -23.05
CA ASP A 729 16.17 2.80 -23.05
C ASP A 729 16.27 2.22 -24.46
N ALA A 730 15.40 2.66 -25.37
CA ALA A 730 15.36 2.18 -26.74
C ALA A 730 16.67 2.48 -27.48
N LEU A 731 17.19 3.71 -27.39
CA LEU A 731 18.44 4.10 -28.04
C LEU A 731 19.65 3.34 -27.46
N GLN A 732 19.70 3.09 -26.15
CA GLN A 732 20.74 2.26 -25.54
C GLN A 732 20.73 0.84 -26.11
N ARG A 733 19.53 0.23 -26.27
CA ARG A 733 19.41 -1.11 -26.86
C ARG A 733 19.73 -1.11 -28.35
N ILE A 734 19.29 -0.11 -29.12
CA ILE A 734 19.65 0.06 -30.54
C ILE A 734 21.18 0.13 -30.69
N ALA A 735 21.85 0.97 -29.90
CA ALA A 735 23.31 1.08 -29.94
C ALA A 735 23.99 -0.26 -29.64
N SER A 736 23.57 -0.96 -28.57
CA SER A 736 24.11 -2.27 -28.18
C SER A 736 23.93 -3.30 -29.30
N LEU A 737 22.71 -3.49 -29.81
CA LEU A 737 22.39 -4.49 -30.82
C LEU A 737 23.05 -4.20 -32.17
N SER A 738 23.19 -2.93 -32.53
CA SER A 738 23.84 -2.51 -33.78
C SER A 738 25.35 -2.71 -33.73
N LEU A 739 25.99 -2.47 -32.56
CA LEU A 739 27.40 -2.81 -32.36
C LEU A 739 27.64 -4.31 -32.43
N GLU A 740 26.74 -5.13 -31.85
CA GLU A 740 26.83 -6.58 -31.91
C GLU A 740 26.63 -7.14 -33.34
N SER A 741 25.76 -6.51 -34.14
CA SER A 741 25.51 -6.88 -35.53
C SER A 741 26.53 -6.31 -36.53
N GLY A 742 27.39 -5.40 -36.09
CA GLY A 742 28.39 -4.71 -36.91
C GLY A 742 27.85 -3.51 -37.69
N ASP A 743 26.59 -3.12 -37.49
CA ASP A 743 25.99 -1.91 -38.06
C ASP A 743 26.46 -0.67 -37.31
N SER A 744 27.61 -0.16 -37.73
CA SER A 744 28.28 0.97 -37.09
C SER A 744 27.55 2.30 -37.31
N ASP A 745 26.81 2.44 -38.41
CA ASP A 745 26.13 3.69 -38.75
C ASP A 745 24.91 3.89 -37.85
N THR A 746 24.08 2.85 -37.68
CA THR A 746 22.93 2.89 -36.76
C THR A 746 23.40 3.03 -35.31
N ALA A 747 24.46 2.33 -34.90
CA ALA A 747 25.05 2.49 -33.56
C ALA A 747 25.52 3.92 -33.29
N LEU A 748 26.14 4.56 -34.28
CA LEU A 748 26.63 5.92 -34.17
C LEU A 748 25.48 6.94 -34.09
N ALA A 749 24.45 6.80 -34.91
CA ALA A 749 23.26 7.65 -34.85
C ALA A 749 22.54 7.54 -33.49
N ALA A 750 22.43 6.33 -32.94
CA ALA A 750 21.82 6.13 -31.62
C ALA A 750 22.63 6.78 -30.48
N LEU A 751 23.97 6.66 -30.51
CA LEU A 751 24.84 7.31 -29.53
C LEU A 751 24.85 8.84 -29.66
N ASP A 752 24.76 9.37 -30.89
CA ASP A 752 24.62 10.82 -31.13
C ASP A 752 23.34 11.34 -30.48
N ALA A 753 22.20 10.69 -30.74
CA ALA A 753 20.93 11.02 -30.12
C ALA A 753 20.97 10.94 -28.58
N LEU A 754 21.57 9.89 -28.02
CA LEU A 754 21.78 9.76 -26.57
C LEU A 754 22.65 10.88 -26.01
N SER A 755 23.71 11.26 -26.72
CA SER A 755 24.62 12.34 -26.31
C SER A 755 23.93 13.70 -26.26
N ALA A 756 22.98 13.94 -27.19
CA ALA A 756 22.11 15.11 -27.17
C ALA A 756 21.11 15.10 -26.00
N MET A 757 20.68 13.92 -25.53
CA MET A 757 19.79 13.77 -24.37
C MET A 757 20.53 13.98 -23.04
N SER A 758 21.73 13.40 -22.90
CA SER A 758 22.53 13.50 -21.68
C SER A 758 24.02 13.53 -22.02
N PRO A 759 24.78 14.50 -21.46
CA PRO A 759 26.23 14.57 -21.65
C PRO A 759 26.98 13.30 -21.22
N LEU A 760 26.38 12.45 -20.38
CA LEU A 760 26.96 11.17 -19.95
C LEU A 760 27.33 10.24 -21.13
N TYR A 761 26.62 10.35 -22.25
CA TYR A 761 26.84 9.50 -23.43
C TYR A 761 27.87 10.08 -24.41
N GLU A 762 28.23 11.36 -24.31
CA GLU A 762 29.19 12.00 -25.22
C GLU A 762 30.56 11.29 -25.27
N PRO A 763 31.15 10.81 -24.15
CA PRO A 763 32.39 10.04 -24.22
C PRO A 763 32.24 8.70 -24.97
N HIS A 764 31.06 8.07 -24.90
CA HIS A 764 30.79 6.82 -25.62
C HIS A 764 30.62 7.07 -27.12
N TYR A 765 29.95 8.16 -27.49
CA TYR A 765 29.84 8.64 -28.87
C TYR A 765 31.21 8.97 -29.47
N ALA A 766 32.02 9.75 -28.74
CA ALA A 766 33.38 10.10 -29.14
C ALA A 766 34.27 8.86 -29.32
N GLU A 767 34.11 7.86 -28.47
CA GLU A 767 34.85 6.60 -28.59
C GLU A 767 34.45 5.81 -29.83
N LEU A 768 33.16 5.74 -30.17
CA LEU A 768 32.72 5.07 -31.40
C LEU A 768 33.25 5.81 -32.65
N LEU A 769 33.24 7.14 -32.66
CA LEU A 769 33.86 7.94 -33.73
C LEU A 769 35.34 7.59 -33.91
N ARG A 770 36.09 7.42 -32.81
CA ARG A 770 37.49 6.98 -32.84
C ARG A 770 37.63 5.61 -33.48
N LEU A 771 36.82 4.65 -33.06
CA LEU A 771 36.83 3.28 -33.60
C LEU A 771 36.49 3.23 -35.10
N LEU A 772 35.68 4.18 -35.58
CA LEU A 772 35.35 4.35 -37.00
C LEU A 772 36.38 5.19 -37.78
N GLY A 773 37.46 5.62 -37.15
CA GLY A 773 38.52 6.43 -37.77
C GLY A 773 38.15 7.90 -37.98
N ARG A 774 37.02 8.37 -37.45
CA ARG A 774 36.56 9.77 -37.47
C ARG A 774 37.24 10.56 -36.36
N TYR A 775 38.58 10.58 -36.39
CA TYR A 775 39.40 11.06 -35.29
C TYR A 775 39.22 12.53 -34.94
N GLN A 776 38.99 13.40 -35.93
CA GLN A 776 38.78 14.82 -35.71
C GLN A 776 37.50 15.07 -34.91
N GLU A 777 36.40 14.45 -35.34
CA GLU A 777 35.10 14.57 -34.69
C GLU A 777 35.11 13.96 -33.28
N SER A 778 35.84 12.85 -33.09
CA SER A 778 36.09 12.27 -31.77
C SER A 778 36.82 13.24 -30.84
N ALA A 779 37.88 13.91 -31.33
CA ALA A 779 38.64 14.87 -30.55
C ALA A 779 37.81 16.10 -30.17
N ASP A 780 36.97 16.57 -31.10
CA ASP A 780 36.07 17.70 -30.88
C ASP A 780 35.01 17.34 -29.82
N ALA A 781 34.35 16.18 -29.93
CA ALA A 781 33.36 15.70 -28.99
C ALA A 781 33.93 15.52 -27.56
N TYR A 782 35.08 14.86 -27.44
CA TYR A 782 35.78 14.74 -26.15
C TYR A 782 36.13 16.11 -25.55
N THR A 783 36.63 17.04 -26.38
CA THR A 783 37.02 18.37 -25.93
C THR A 783 35.81 19.18 -25.44
N ASP A 784 34.69 19.13 -26.17
CA ASP A 784 33.47 19.85 -25.83
C ASP A 784 32.79 19.29 -24.57
N TYR A 785 32.84 17.98 -24.35
CA TYR A 785 32.43 17.36 -23.09
C TYR A 785 33.28 17.87 -21.91
N LEU A 786 34.60 17.84 -22.07
CA LEU A 786 35.56 18.20 -21.01
C LEU A 786 35.56 19.68 -20.66
N LYS A 787 35.17 20.58 -21.57
CA LYS A 787 34.93 22.00 -21.23
C LYS A 787 33.85 22.16 -20.16
N ARG A 788 32.82 21.31 -20.19
CA ARG A 788 31.70 21.31 -19.23
C ARG A 788 31.99 20.46 -18.00
N ASN A 789 32.77 19.39 -18.17
CA ASN A 789 33.14 18.44 -17.12
C ASN A 789 34.67 18.37 -16.93
N PRO A 790 35.32 19.48 -16.51
CA PRO A 790 36.79 19.55 -16.48
C PRO A 790 37.45 18.65 -15.43
N GLN A 791 36.64 18.04 -14.55
CA GLN A 791 37.06 17.14 -13.48
C GLN A 791 36.94 15.64 -13.87
N ASP A 792 36.41 15.33 -15.06
CA ASP A 792 36.33 13.94 -15.53
C ASP A 792 37.67 13.48 -16.13
N LEU A 793 38.54 13.01 -15.24
CA LEU A 793 39.88 12.56 -15.60
C LEU A 793 39.88 11.29 -16.48
N ASP A 794 38.83 10.47 -16.48
CA ASP A 794 38.75 9.28 -17.36
C ASP A 794 38.62 9.70 -18.81
N THR A 795 37.70 10.63 -19.08
CA THR A 795 37.50 11.17 -20.42
C THR A 795 38.72 11.97 -20.90
N MET A 796 39.42 12.68 -20.00
CA MET A 796 40.71 13.32 -20.34
C MET A 796 41.76 12.28 -20.75
N LEU A 797 41.85 11.14 -20.07
CA LEU A 797 42.79 10.06 -20.43
C LEU A 797 42.49 9.49 -21.82
N ARG A 798 41.21 9.35 -22.18
CA ARG A 798 40.77 8.91 -23.51
C ARG A 798 41.15 9.92 -24.60
N LEU A 799 40.93 11.22 -24.36
CA LEU A 799 41.35 12.29 -25.28
C LEU A 799 42.88 12.32 -25.47
N GLY A 800 43.64 12.20 -24.39
CA GLY A 800 45.11 12.13 -24.47
C GLY A 800 45.58 10.91 -25.26
N SER A 801 44.90 9.76 -25.09
CA SER A 801 45.19 8.53 -25.84
C SER A 801 44.85 8.67 -27.32
N LEU A 802 43.73 9.32 -27.66
CA LEU A 802 43.36 9.66 -29.03
C LEU A 802 44.42 10.56 -29.68
N TYR A 803 44.86 11.63 -29.00
CA TYR A 803 45.93 12.50 -29.53
C TYR A 803 47.24 11.75 -29.76
N GLN A 804 47.57 10.80 -28.88
CA GLN A 804 48.74 9.94 -29.04
C GLN A 804 48.60 9.01 -30.27
N GLU A 805 47.41 8.46 -30.51
CA GLU A 805 47.09 7.60 -31.65
C GLU A 805 47.18 8.34 -33.00
N VAL A 806 46.69 9.58 -33.07
CA VAL A 806 46.74 10.40 -34.29
C VAL A 806 48.08 11.13 -34.48
N GLY A 807 49.04 10.97 -33.56
CA GLY A 807 50.37 11.55 -33.63
C GLY A 807 50.51 13.00 -33.14
N ALA A 808 49.45 13.57 -32.55
CA ALA A 808 49.43 14.91 -31.96
C ALA A 808 50.12 14.92 -30.58
N ARG A 809 51.43 14.67 -30.56
CA ARG A 809 52.23 14.45 -29.34
C ARG A 809 52.16 15.59 -28.33
N ASP A 810 52.23 16.83 -28.78
CA ASP A 810 52.25 17.98 -27.87
C ASP A 810 50.89 18.17 -27.18
N SER A 811 49.79 17.95 -27.90
CA SER A 811 48.43 17.94 -27.33
C SER A 811 48.24 16.78 -26.36
N ALA A 812 48.70 15.57 -26.70
CA ALA A 812 48.64 14.41 -25.80
C ALA A 812 49.41 14.67 -24.50
N ARG A 813 50.63 15.20 -24.60
CA ARG A 813 51.45 15.59 -23.44
C ARG A 813 50.71 16.61 -22.57
N TRP A 814 50.18 17.66 -23.18
CA TRP A 814 49.45 18.70 -22.45
C TRP A 814 48.26 18.13 -21.68
N VAL A 815 47.43 17.27 -22.29
CA VAL A 815 46.27 16.65 -21.62
C VAL A 815 46.70 15.79 -20.44
N PHE A 816 47.73 14.96 -20.59
CA PHE A 816 48.24 14.14 -19.48
C PHE A 816 48.87 14.97 -18.36
N GLU A 817 49.55 16.08 -18.69
CA GLU A 817 50.07 17.04 -17.69
C GLU A 817 48.93 17.73 -16.94
N GLN A 818 47.82 18.06 -17.59
CA GLN A 818 46.61 18.59 -16.93
C GLN A 818 46.00 17.56 -15.97
N ILE A 819 45.96 16.27 -16.34
CA ILE A 819 45.51 15.20 -15.43
C ILE A 819 46.42 15.12 -14.20
N ILE A 820 47.75 15.22 -14.37
CA ILE A 820 48.70 15.23 -13.25
C ILE A 820 48.57 16.50 -12.39
N GLN A 821 48.26 17.66 -12.98
CA GLN A 821 48.02 18.89 -12.19
C GLN A 821 46.77 18.76 -11.30
N GLN A 822 45.71 18.14 -11.80
CA GLN A 822 44.48 17.91 -11.03
C GLN A 822 44.60 16.73 -10.06
N LYS A 823 45.31 15.67 -10.45
CA LYS A 823 45.62 14.50 -9.63
C LYS A 823 47.11 14.12 -9.78
N PRO A 824 47.99 14.65 -8.92
CA PRO A 824 49.43 14.42 -8.98
C PRO A 824 49.88 12.96 -8.96
N ASP A 825 49.03 12.05 -8.48
CA ASP A 825 49.30 10.62 -8.36
C ASP A 825 48.54 9.74 -9.36
N ASP A 826 48.02 10.29 -10.46
CA ASP A 826 47.39 9.49 -11.51
C ASP A 826 48.43 8.63 -12.29
N HIS A 827 48.47 7.33 -11.97
CA HIS A 827 49.41 6.37 -12.55
C HIS A 827 49.23 6.16 -14.06
N ALA A 828 48.00 6.24 -14.58
CA ALA A 828 47.74 6.05 -16.01
C ALA A 828 48.31 7.21 -16.82
N ALA A 829 48.09 8.46 -16.38
CA ALA A 829 48.66 9.64 -17.01
C ALA A 829 50.19 9.67 -16.95
N LYS A 830 50.79 9.31 -15.80
CA LYS A 830 52.25 9.17 -15.65
C LYS A 830 52.84 8.14 -16.62
N THR A 831 52.17 6.99 -16.79
CA THR A 831 52.62 5.93 -17.69
C THR A 831 52.57 6.38 -19.15
N ARG A 832 51.47 6.99 -19.58
CA ARG A 832 51.31 7.53 -20.95
C ARG A 832 52.31 8.64 -21.26
N LEU A 833 52.59 9.54 -20.32
CA LEU A 833 53.66 10.55 -20.46
C LEU A 833 55.05 9.93 -20.62
N ALA A 834 55.35 8.87 -19.86
CA ALA A 834 56.62 8.15 -19.99
C ALA A 834 56.74 7.43 -21.35
N GLU A 835 55.65 6.90 -21.91
CA GLU A 835 55.60 6.33 -23.26
C GLU A 835 55.87 7.38 -24.35
N LEU A 836 55.21 8.55 -24.24
CA LEU A 836 55.46 9.69 -25.13
C LEU A 836 56.93 10.16 -25.08
N ALA A 837 57.57 10.11 -23.91
CA ALA A 837 58.99 10.46 -23.73
C ALA A 837 59.98 9.39 -24.25
N LYS A 838 59.58 8.11 -24.29
CA LYS A 838 60.42 7.02 -24.84
C LYS A 838 60.45 7.03 -26.36
N THR A 839 59.36 7.44 -27.01
CA THR A 839 59.27 7.55 -28.47
C THR A 839 59.94 8.80 -29.06
N THR A 840 60.56 9.63 -28.20
CA THR A 840 61.37 10.82 -28.56
C THR A 840 62.88 10.61 -28.53
N ARG A 841 63.41 9.40 -28.28
CA ARG A 841 64.84 9.15 -28.49
C ARG A 841 65.10 8.93 -29.99
N PRO A 842 65.81 9.82 -30.71
CA PRO A 842 66.30 9.47 -32.04
C PRO A 842 67.31 8.33 -31.90
N ALA A 843 67.32 7.43 -32.90
CA ALA A 843 68.35 6.42 -33.05
C ALA A 843 69.73 7.05 -33.26
#